data_AF-A0A8S7L0Y6-F1
#
_entry.id   AF-A0A8S7L0Y6-F1
#
_cell.length_a   1.000
_cell.length_b   1.000
_cell.length_c   1.000
_cell.angle_alpha   90.00
_cell.angle_beta   90.00
_cell.angle_gamma   90.00
#
_symmetry.space_group_name_H-M   'P 1'
#
loop_
_entity.id
_entity.type
_entity.pdbx_description
1 polymer ?
#
loop_
_entity_poly.entity_id
_entity_poly.type
_entity_poly.pdbx_seq_one_letter_code
_entity_poly.pdbx_strand_id
1 'polypeptide(L)'
;MTVSTEVNHNEYTGNGVTTTFPYTFRVFNKSDLVVQVIDLEENIAVLAPDTDYTVTGAGGYNGGNVILSKALANGYQISISRELKVTQETDLRNQGKFFAEVHEDAFDKLTMLIQQVRSLFSLALRKPSFVANYYDALNNYIRNLRDPIRQQDAATKNYVDMLAENNINKTLRVPEGFIPSLPPVSQRKNKIVAMNDNGDPIMVLPESGSAADVLIELAKSNGTNNINGTKNVLGAEARNLTDMLSDEISVRDFGGNDDYDGTNSDSCTNNLIAFQKYFEYLNSIGGGNLNIPKTNTGKYYISGDDHTHVSSDIMICADNDVSIHLNFSGGSSNTPFANLDLKALRQIKIEYVNFGYNSYVGGRVDVPLGDLLQTMNNGDGIYTVPEALSGSDFKVISLGNRSVEIPPVSTSGDTISFNGGGIATAAVISVIPGDEIMALIGSSSLGGIIAGVVTVNGYAFVSQDTSSGNVTLAEGTIGQPNILTGLNYALMDQLRDRFDRAIITVKITSSRTFTVMANGLAICSHTTRSSILGACFGTSDINSIVNVSQMSRVRGHSFSGSKPLRILVCGDSITDQNNQYSWTKYLQMQLGSAGINIAEIKNLAVAGHTAAQQLSILQTVGVGYDLCLIQVGVNDVQMQTPVFSFMSTISQMVTYSKSIGAFPIVGVPTAFYSLAEANANGQRGGQNTSNNNLIGLYRSLLIRAVASAGGIVNLEPMKGHGAMTAKWLSIDPYAVSDSIVLDNIHPTPYGSMLLAQGFSRSIIGWLTRPDLTATESFESIPTQWLSPGFGTTSLPKIKGRTLSGLISLHETNINDGSLAFTLPPAIKLDHPRMLSVIGVGDNDLPVGPCSMYIGTDGKCYFFNLAAGTKKISLDGVEI
;
A
#
# COMPACT_ATOMS: atom_id res chain seq x y z
N MET A 1 62.08 34.58 -19.50
CA MET A 1 61.81 34.26 -20.94
C MET A 1 60.35 33.88 -21.05
N THR A 2 59.71 34.14 -22.18
CA THR A 2 58.27 33.92 -22.39
C THR A 2 57.98 32.64 -23.19
N VAL A 3 56.74 32.14 -23.14
CA VAL A 3 56.26 31.05 -23.99
C VAL A 3 56.39 31.44 -25.47
N SER A 4 57.34 30.82 -26.16
CA SER A 4 57.72 31.16 -27.55
C SER A 4 57.41 30.06 -28.57
N THR A 5 56.83 28.93 -28.13
CA THR A 5 56.43 27.80 -28.98
C THR A 5 54.92 27.63 -29.00
N GLU A 6 54.36 27.23 -30.15
CA GLU A 6 52.95 26.83 -30.28
C GLU A 6 52.71 25.37 -29.87
N VAL A 7 53.77 24.57 -29.72
CA VAL A 7 53.70 23.16 -29.35
C VAL A 7 53.36 23.03 -27.87
N ASN A 8 52.33 22.25 -27.56
CA ASN A 8 51.90 21.93 -26.19
C ASN A 8 51.69 20.44 -25.93
N HIS A 9 51.94 19.60 -26.95
CA HIS A 9 51.93 18.15 -26.86
C HIS A 9 52.95 17.55 -27.84
N ASN A 10 53.38 16.33 -27.57
CA ASN A 10 54.21 15.51 -28.45
C ASN A 10 53.65 14.09 -28.50
N GLU A 11 53.69 13.47 -29.67
CA GLU A 11 53.21 12.09 -29.88
C GLU A 11 54.34 11.22 -30.42
N TYR A 12 54.38 9.97 -29.98
CA TYR A 12 55.36 8.98 -30.42
C TYR A 12 54.71 7.61 -30.61
N THR A 13 55.31 6.78 -31.46
CA THR A 13 54.94 5.37 -31.62
C THR A 13 55.96 4.48 -30.93
N GLY A 14 55.49 3.53 -30.13
CA GLY A 14 56.31 2.55 -29.45
C GLY A 14 56.92 1.55 -30.43
N ASN A 15 58.18 1.19 -30.18
CA ASN A 15 58.92 0.16 -30.92
C ASN A 15 59.21 -1.09 -30.06
N GLY A 16 58.63 -1.16 -28.84
CA GLY A 16 58.88 -2.23 -27.88
C GLY A 16 60.17 -2.11 -27.07
N VAL A 17 60.99 -1.07 -27.30
CA VAL A 17 62.32 -0.92 -26.66
C VAL A 17 62.52 0.45 -26.00
N THR A 18 62.06 1.54 -26.62
CA THR A 18 62.26 2.91 -26.13
C THR A 18 61.47 3.18 -24.84
N THR A 19 62.15 3.69 -23.82
CA THR A 19 61.55 4.11 -22.52
C THR A 19 61.57 5.63 -22.31
N THR A 20 62.40 6.37 -23.04
CA THR A 20 62.55 7.82 -22.88
C THR A 20 61.95 8.56 -24.06
N PHE A 21 61.00 9.46 -23.79
CA PHE A 21 60.29 10.26 -24.76
C PHE A 21 60.46 11.74 -24.42
N PRO A 22 61.07 12.55 -25.30
CA PRO A 22 61.26 13.97 -25.02
C PRO A 22 59.93 14.74 -25.14
N TYR A 23 59.81 15.83 -24.39
CA TYR A 23 58.76 16.83 -24.60
C TYR A 23 59.42 18.19 -24.82
N THR A 24 58.92 18.96 -25.79
CA THR A 24 59.61 20.16 -26.30
C THR A 24 58.95 21.48 -25.89
N PHE A 25 58.17 21.47 -24.81
CA PHE A 25 57.38 22.61 -24.34
C PHE A 25 57.55 22.85 -22.84
N ARG A 26 57.43 24.11 -22.40
CA ARG A 26 57.56 24.49 -20.98
C ARG A 26 56.39 23.97 -20.15
N VAL A 27 56.70 23.43 -18.96
CA VAL A 27 55.77 23.08 -17.88
C VAL A 27 56.31 23.63 -16.57
N PHE A 28 55.44 24.08 -15.65
CA PHE A 28 55.89 24.66 -14.37
C PHE A 28 56.24 23.55 -13.38
N ASN A 29 55.38 22.56 -13.26
CA ASN A 29 55.52 21.39 -12.39
C ASN A 29 55.41 20.10 -13.19
N LYS A 30 55.95 19.00 -12.64
CA LYS A 30 55.77 17.66 -13.23
C LYS A 30 54.30 17.23 -13.32
N SER A 31 53.45 17.75 -12.42
CA SER A 31 52.01 17.49 -12.38
C SER A 31 51.24 18.16 -13.51
N ASP A 32 51.86 19.10 -14.23
CA ASP A 32 51.24 19.81 -15.36
C ASP A 32 51.36 19.01 -16.67
N LEU A 33 51.92 17.79 -16.61
CA LEU A 33 51.98 16.85 -17.70
C LEU A 33 50.96 15.72 -17.51
N VAL A 34 50.28 15.39 -18.60
CA VAL A 34 49.45 14.20 -18.72
C VAL A 34 50.05 13.35 -19.83
N VAL A 35 50.23 12.06 -19.53
CA VAL A 35 50.78 11.07 -20.44
C VAL A 35 49.72 10.00 -20.68
N GLN A 36 49.36 9.80 -21.93
CA GLN A 36 48.34 8.83 -22.34
C GLN A 36 48.92 7.84 -23.34
N VAL A 37 48.43 6.61 -23.31
CA VAL A 37 48.80 5.56 -24.27
C VAL A 37 47.54 4.97 -24.88
N ILE A 38 47.57 4.71 -26.18
CA ILE A 38 46.55 3.96 -26.91
C ILE A 38 47.13 2.64 -27.42
N ASP A 39 46.39 1.55 -27.20
CA ASP A 39 46.74 0.20 -27.65
C ASP A 39 46.23 -0.09 -29.08
N LEU A 40 46.49 -1.31 -29.57
CA LEU A 40 46.08 -1.73 -30.92
C LEU A 40 44.57 -1.98 -31.05
N GLU A 41 43.88 -2.13 -29.92
CA GLU A 41 42.43 -2.27 -29.80
C GLU A 41 41.72 -0.91 -29.59
N GLU A 42 42.44 0.20 -29.75
CA GLU A 42 41.98 1.58 -29.57
C GLU A 42 41.52 1.95 -28.15
N ASN A 43 41.97 1.22 -27.12
CA ASN A 43 41.73 1.58 -25.73
C ASN A 43 42.73 2.63 -25.27
N ILE A 44 42.25 3.67 -24.60
CA ILE A 44 43.07 4.79 -24.11
C ILE A 44 43.28 4.65 -22.60
N ALA A 45 44.54 4.72 -22.15
CA ALA A 45 44.94 4.70 -20.75
C ALA A 45 45.76 5.94 -20.36
N VAL A 46 45.48 6.53 -19.20
CA VAL A 46 46.28 7.62 -18.61
C VAL A 46 47.33 7.00 -17.68
N LEU A 47 48.60 7.31 -17.88
CA LEU A 47 49.69 6.83 -17.03
C LEU A 47 49.83 7.67 -15.76
N ALA A 48 50.20 7.04 -14.64
CA ALA A 48 50.38 7.70 -13.36
C ALA A 48 51.83 8.21 -13.16
N PRO A 49 52.04 9.50 -12.84
CA PRO A 49 53.36 10.02 -12.54
C PRO A 49 53.97 9.35 -11.29
N ASP A 50 55.29 9.22 -11.25
CA ASP A 50 56.10 8.54 -10.23
C ASP A 50 55.85 7.02 -10.08
N THR A 51 54.86 6.46 -10.77
CA THR A 51 54.59 5.02 -10.83
C THR A 51 54.92 4.45 -12.21
N ASP A 52 54.26 4.98 -13.24
CA ASP A 52 54.40 4.52 -14.62
C ASP A 52 55.48 5.29 -15.38
N TYR A 53 55.74 6.53 -14.98
CA TYR A 53 56.79 7.36 -15.57
C TYR A 53 57.35 8.41 -14.61
N THR A 54 58.54 8.90 -14.92
CA THR A 54 59.18 10.05 -14.25
C THR A 54 59.41 11.19 -15.24
N VAL A 55 59.47 12.42 -14.73
CA VAL A 55 59.63 13.64 -15.55
C VAL A 55 60.93 14.33 -15.19
N THR A 56 61.69 14.70 -16.21
CA THR A 56 62.88 15.57 -16.10
C THR A 56 62.64 16.87 -16.86
N GLY A 57 63.27 17.97 -16.44
CA GLY A 57 63.16 19.26 -17.14
C GLY A 57 61.94 20.13 -16.78
N ALA A 58 61.15 19.75 -15.77
CA ALA A 58 60.07 20.58 -15.25
C ALA A 58 60.61 21.91 -14.68
N GLY A 59 59.90 23.01 -14.92
CA GLY A 59 60.33 24.38 -14.60
C GLY A 59 61.28 25.00 -15.64
N GLY A 60 61.85 24.20 -16.54
CA GLY A 60 62.73 24.67 -17.63
C GLY A 60 61.96 25.17 -18.86
N TYR A 61 62.60 26.04 -19.64
CA TYR A 61 61.97 26.68 -20.82
C TYR A 61 61.93 25.82 -22.08
N ASN A 62 62.82 24.82 -22.20
CA ASN A 62 63.02 24.04 -23.42
C ASN A 62 62.39 22.63 -23.37
N GLY A 63 61.56 22.37 -22.35
CA GLY A 63 61.02 21.04 -22.10
C GLY A 63 62.03 20.09 -21.44
N GLY A 64 61.82 18.79 -21.61
CA GLY A 64 62.56 17.74 -20.91
C GLY A 64 62.21 16.35 -21.40
N ASN A 65 62.23 15.33 -20.52
CA ASN A 65 61.90 13.96 -20.90
C ASN A 65 60.88 13.32 -19.94
N VAL A 66 59.98 12.53 -20.53
CA VAL A 66 59.17 11.51 -19.86
C VAL A 66 59.91 10.18 -19.97
N ILE A 67 60.22 9.55 -18.84
CA ILE A 67 60.91 8.26 -18.77
C ILE A 67 59.95 7.24 -18.19
N LEU A 68 59.46 6.33 -19.03
CA LEU A 68 58.56 5.24 -18.63
C LEU A 68 59.30 4.18 -17.79
N SER A 69 58.60 3.57 -16.84
CA SER A 69 59.12 2.44 -16.04
C SER A 69 59.23 1.15 -16.85
N LYS A 70 58.53 1.05 -17.98
CA LYS A 70 58.57 -0.06 -18.95
C LYS A 70 58.61 0.49 -20.38
N ALA A 71 59.26 -0.23 -21.29
CA ALA A 71 59.29 0.15 -22.70
C ALA A 71 57.88 0.17 -23.30
N LEU A 72 57.57 1.20 -24.11
CA LEU A 72 56.28 1.28 -24.77
C LEU A 72 56.17 0.18 -25.83
N ALA A 73 55.11 -0.63 -25.74
CA ALA A 73 54.91 -1.79 -26.62
C ALA A 73 54.90 -1.39 -28.11
N ASN A 74 55.29 -2.32 -28.98
CA ASN A 74 55.38 -2.05 -30.41
C ASN A 74 54.00 -1.73 -31.01
N GLY A 75 53.90 -0.61 -31.72
CA GLY A 75 52.66 -0.15 -32.36
C GLY A 75 51.72 0.64 -31.45
N TYR A 76 51.94 0.68 -30.14
CA TYR A 76 51.19 1.55 -29.23
C TYR A 76 51.58 3.01 -29.49
N GLN A 77 50.65 3.95 -29.33
CA GLN A 77 50.98 5.39 -29.42
C GLN A 77 50.96 6.01 -28.04
N ILE A 78 51.90 6.93 -27.78
CA ILE A 78 51.97 7.71 -26.55
C ILE A 78 51.78 9.18 -26.89
N SER A 79 50.91 9.85 -26.14
CA SER A 79 50.71 11.30 -26.18
C SER A 79 51.19 11.91 -24.86
N ILE A 80 52.04 12.92 -24.95
CA ILE A 80 52.55 13.68 -23.81
C ILE A 80 52.06 15.11 -23.99
N SER A 81 51.13 15.55 -23.15
CA SER A 81 50.48 16.86 -23.28
C SER A 81 50.58 17.67 -22.00
N ARG A 82 50.66 18.99 -22.15
CA ARG A 82 50.51 19.92 -21.03
C ARG A 82 49.03 20.08 -20.67
N GLU A 83 48.70 19.83 -19.42
CA GLU A 83 47.38 20.10 -18.85
C GLU A 83 47.51 20.95 -17.58
N LEU A 84 47.19 22.24 -17.71
CA LEU A 84 47.21 23.18 -16.60
C LEU A 84 45.82 23.31 -15.99
N LYS A 85 45.77 23.46 -14.67
CA LYS A 85 44.56 23.87 -13.98
C LYS A 85 44.15 25.28 -14.44
N VAL A 86 42.87 25.44 -14.78
CA VAL A 86 42.29 26.72 -15.23
C VAL A 86 42.08 27.66 -14.04
N THR A 87 43.16 28.12 -13.42
CA THR A 87 43.17 29.02 -12.25
C THR A 87 44.23 30.10 -12.40
N GLN A 88 43.92 31.28 -11.87
CA GLN A 88 44.91 32.33 -11.62
C GLN A 88 45.45 32.17 -10.20
N GLU A 89 46.75 31.88 -10.07
CA GLU A 89 47.40 31.71 -8.76
C GLU A 89 48.07 33.00 -8.26
N THR A 90 48.40 33.92 -9.18
CA THR A 90 49.07 35.18 -8.86
C THR A 90 48.05 36.28 -8.59
N ASP A 91 48.05 36.79 -7.35
CA ASP A 91 47.30 37.97 -6.93
C ASP A 91 48.21 39.21 -6.90
N LEU A 92 47.95 40.18 -7.78
CA LEU A 92 48.76 41.39 -7.92
C LEU A 92 48.27 42.47 -6.96
N ARG A 93 49.08 42.79 -5.94
CA ARG A 93 48.75 43.81 -4.93
C ARG A 93 48.99 45.23 -5.42
N ASN A 94 48.09 46.14 -5.08
CA ASN A 94 48.26 47.56 -5.36
C ASN A 94 49.44 48.15 -4.55
N GLN A 95 50.22 49.05 -5.18
CA GLN A 95 51.39 49.73 -4.58
C GLN A 95 52.56 48.82 -4.12
N GLY A 96 52.62 47.57 -4.59
CA GLY A 96 53.75 46.66 -4.35
C GLY A 96 54.97 46.93 -5.24
N LYS A 97 56.11 46.32 -4.91
CA LYS A 97 57.30 46.32 -5.80
C LYS A 97 56.99 45.59 -7.11
N PHE A 98 57.35 46.18 -8.24
CA PHE A 98 57.19 45.56 -9.55
C PHE A 98 58.28 44.50 -9.79
N PHE A 99 57.90 43.22 -9.73
CA PHE A 99 58.76 42.10 -10.12
C PHE A 99 58.31 41.59 -11.49
N ALA A 100 59.13 41.81 -12.53
CA ALA A 100 58.81 41.43 -13.90
C ALA A 100 58.51 39.92 -14.03
N GLU A 101 59.32 39.05 -13.41
CA GLU A 101 59.13 37.59 -13.47
C GLU A 101 57.76 37.12 -12.95
N VAL A 102 57.20 37.77 -11.92
CA VAL A 102 55.86 37.42 -11.39
C VAL A 102 54.75 37.72 -12.41
N HIS A 103 54.92 38.79 -13.18
CA HIS A 103 53.98 39.16 -14.24
C HIS A 103 54.16 38.25 -15.46
N GLU A 104 55.40 37.97 -15.85
CA GLU A 104 55.71 37.08 -16.96
C GLU A 104 55.24 35.64 -16.71
N ASP A 105 55.45 35.06 -15.54
CA ASP A 105 54.93 33.71 -15.24
C ASP A 105 53.39 33.66 -15.25
N ALA A 106 52.72 34.73 -14.82
CA ALA A 106 51.27 34.85 -14.90
C ALA A 106 50.77 34.95 -16.36
N PHE A 107 51.44 35.74 -17.20
CA PHE A 107 51.13 35.86 -18.63
C PHE A 107 51.46 34.59 -19.41
N ASP A 108 52.55 33.92 -19.09
CA ASP A 108 52.93 32.63 -19.64
C ASP A 108 51.87 31.59 -19.31
N LYS A 109 51.43 31.47 -18.05
CA LYS A 109 50.35 30.54 -17.67
C LYS A 109 49.06 30.78 -18.46
N LEU A 110 48.65 32.05 -18.61
CA LEU A 110 47.48 32.41 -19.42
C LEU A 110 47.66 32.02 -20.89
N THR A 111 48.83 32.27 -21.46
CA THR A 111 49.17 31.89 -22.85
C THR A 111 49.13 30.38 -23.02
N MET A 112 49.64 29.62 -22.05
CA MET A 112 49.60 28.16 -22.04
C MET A 112 48.17 27.61 -21.97
N LEU A 113 47.29 28.23 -21.15
CA LEU A 113 45.87 27.87 -21.09
C LEU A 113 45.15 28.13 -22.44
N ILE A 114 45.50 29.22 -23.14
CA ILE A 114 44.96 29.51 -24.49
C ILE A 114 45.42 28.43 -25.49
N GLN A 115 46.69 28.02 -25.46
CA GLN A 115 47.20 26.94 -26.31
C GLN A 115 46.48 25.61 -26.05
N GLN A 116 46.21 25.30 -24.78
CA GLN A 116 45.44 24.12 -24.39
C GLN A 116 44.02 24.15 -24.96
N VAL A 117 43.30 25.28 -24.84
CA VAL A 117 41.96 25.45 -25.43
C VAL A 117 41.99 25.30 -26.95
N ARG A 118 42.98 25.89 -27.63
CA ARG A 118 43.15 25.73 -29.09
C ARG A 118 43.34 24.26 -29.49
N SER A 119 44.03 23.48 -28.66
CA SER A 119 44.26 22.04 -28.90
C SER A 119 43.01 21.21 -28.64
N LEU A 120 42.24 21.51 -27.59
CA LEU A 120 40.94 20.86 -27.39
C LEU A 120 39.99 21.11 -28.56
N PHE A 121 39.99 22.33 -29.12
CA PHE A 121 39.27 22.58 -30.35
C PHE A 121 39.81 21.72 -31.50
N SER A 122 41.12 21.48 -31.63
CA SER A 122 41.65 20.62 -32.71
C SER A 122 41.01 19.22 -32.79
N LEU A 123 40.56 18.68 -31.65
CA LEU A 123 39.92 17.36 -31.53
C LEU A 123 38.39 17.38 -31.75
N ALA A 124 37.76 18.55 -31.83
CA ALA A 124 36.32 18.69 -32.00
C ALA A 124 35.91 18.59 -33.49
N LEU A 125 34.75 17.98 -33.73
CA LEU A 125 34.10 17.98 -35.04
C LEU A 125 33.75 19.41 -35.44
N ARG A 126 34.36 19.92 -36.51
CA ARG A 126 34.25 21.32 -36.92
C ARG A 126 34.06 21.46 -38.42
N LYS A 127 33.58 22.64 -38.80
CA LYS A 127 33.59 23.07 -40.20
C LYS A 127 35.04 23.35 -40.62
N PRO A 128 35.47 22.94 -41.82
CA PRO A 128 36.83 23.22 -42.30
C PRO A 128 37.06 24.71 -42.58
N SER A 129 36.00 25.49 -42.85
CA SER A 129 36.05 26.94 -43.01
C SER A 129 34.71 27.59 -42.68
N PHE A 130 34.68 28.93 -42.57
CA PHE A 130 33.44 29.68 -42.33
C PHE A 130 32.39 29.48 -43.43
N VAL A 131 32.83 29.30 -44.68
CA VAL A 131 31.94 29.13 -45.86
C VAL A 131 31.47 27.69 -46.07
N ALA A 132 32.09 26.71 -45.44
CA ALA A 132 31.64 25.32 -45.54
C ALA A 132 30.20 25.20 -44.99
N ASN A 133 29.41 24.26 -45.48
CA ASN A 133 28.08 23.93 -44.92
C ASN A 133 28.03 22.51 -44.37
N TYR A 134 29.19 21.94 -44.05
CA TYR A 134 29.36 20.59 -43.52
C TYR A 134 30.40 20.58 -42.40
N TYR A 135 30.31 19.56 -41.55
CA TYR A 135 31.34 19.21 -40.58
C TYR A 135 32.25 18.14 -41.19
N ASP A 136 33.57 18.29 -41.05
CA ASP A 136 34.54 17.35 -41.58
C ASP A 136 35.11 16.50 -40.44
N ALA A 137 34.91 15.19 -40.52
CA ALA A 137 35.45 14.23 -39.55
C ALA A 137 36.91 13.83 -39.87
N LEU A 138 37.48 14.29 -40.98
CA LEU A 138 38.86 13.99 -41.41
C LEU A 138 39.13 12.48 -41.52
N ASN A 139 38.16 11.73 -42.04
CA ASN A 139 38.13 10.26 -42.09
C ASN A 139 38.16 9.53 -40.73
N ASN A 140 37.99 10.24 -39.61
CA ASN A 140 37.82 9.59 -38.31
C ASN A 140 36.41 9.00 -38.17
N TYR A 141 36.30 7.92 -37.40
CA TYR A 141 35.02 7.33 -37.04
C TYR A 141 34.22 8.23 -36.08
N ILE A 142 32.91 8.32 -36.31
CA ILE A 142 31.95 8.87 -35.34
C ILE A 142 31.23 7.68 -34.69
N ARG A 143 31.61 7.36 -33.46
CA ARG A 143 31.06 6.23 -32.69
C ARG A 143 30.10 6.70 -31.59
N ASN A 144 29.20 5.82 -31.15
CA ASN A 144 28.20 6.06 -30.10
C ASN A 144 27.17 7.18 -30.42
N LEU A 145 26.79 7.31 -31.70
CA LEU A 145 25.69 8.16 -32.12
C LEU A 145 24.35 7.51 -31.72
N ARG A 146 23.38 8.31 -31.28
CA ARG A 146 22.00 7.85 -31.00
C ARG A 146 21.24 7.60 -32.30
N ASP A 147 20.28 6.69 -32.28
CA ASP A 147 19.42 6.43 -33.45
C ASP A 147 18.63 7.68 -33.91
N PRO A 148 18.45 7.87 -35.23
CA PRO A 148 17.82 9.06 -35.80
C PRO A 148 16.31 9.10 -35.48
N ILE A 149 15.79 10.28 -35.13
CA ILE A 149 14.36 10.51 -34.85
C ILE A 149 13.76 11.49 -35.87
N ARG A 150 14.51 12.53 -36.23
CA ARG A 150 14.10 13.55 -37.20
C ARG A 150 14.66 13.24 -38.57
N GLN A 151 14.04 13.79 -39.61
CA GLN A 151 14.40 13.53 -41.01
C GLN A 151 15.84 13.91 -41.38
N GLN A 152 16.47 14.84 -40.66
CA GLN A 152 17.85 15.26 -40.93
C GLN A 152 18.87 14.73 -39.91
N ASP A 153 18.46 13.84 -39.00
CA ASP A 153 19.40 13.21 -38.08
C ASP A 153 20.33 12.26 -38.84
N ALA A 154 21.60 12.19 -38.43
CA ALA A 154 22.52 11.19 -38.97
C ALA A 154 22.08 9.79 -38.52
N ALA A 155 22.05 8.84 -39.46
CA ALA A 155 21.63 7.47 -39.18
C ALA A 155 22.82 6.60 -38.75
N THR A 156 22.62 5.78 -37.72
CA THR A 156 23.56 4.71 -37.37
C THR A 156 23.51 3.62 -38.45
N LYS A 157 24.62 2.90 -38.66
CA LYS A 157 24.64 1.74 -39.58
C LYS A 157 23.53 0.73 -39.24
N ASN A 158 23.35 0.47 -37.94
CA ASN A 158 22.33 -0.43 -37.42
C ASN A 158 20.91 -0.03 -37.86
N TYR A 159 20.56 1.25 -37.74
CA TYR A 159 19.25 1.75 -38.16
C TYR A 159 19.00 1.50 -39.67
N VAL A 160 20.01 1.76 -40.50
CA VAL A 160 19.92 1.58 -41.96
C VAL A 160 19.74 0.10 -42.33
N ASP A 161 20.53 -0.79 -41.72
CA ASP A 161 20.45 -2.23 -42.00
C ASP A 161 19.06 -2.78 -41.64
N MET A 162 18.52 -2.42 -40.47
CA MET A 162 17.18 -2.85 -40.04
C MET A 162 16.07 -2.35 -40.98
N LEU A 163 16.17 -1.11 -41.47
CA LEU A 163 15.20 -0.58 -42.43
C LEU A 163 15.27 -1.33 -43.77
N ALA A 164 16.47 -1.66 -44.23
CA ALA A 164 16.68 -2.39 -45.48
C ALA A 164 16.11 -3.81 -45.41
N GLU A 165 16.39 -4.57 -44.35
CA GLU A 165 15.86 -5.92 -44.16
C GLU A 165 14.32 -5.94 -44.16
N ASN A 166 13.70 -4.99 -43.46
CA ASN A 166 12.24 -4.88 -43.39
C ASN A 166 11.58 -4.67 -44.76
N ASN A 167 12.22 -3.89 -45.65
CA ASN A 167 11.69 -3.60 -46.98
C ASN A 167 11.94 -4.75 -47.96
N ILE A 168 13.11 -5.37 -47.90
CA ILE A 168 13.54 -6.45 -48.80
C ILE A 168 12.75 -7.75 -48.57
N ASN A 169 12.23 -7.97 -47.36
CA ASN A 169 11.43 -9.15 -47.01
C ASN A 169 9.96 -9.08 -47.49
N LYS A 170 9.53 -7.97 -48.13
CA LYS A 170 8.13 -7.74 -48.53
C LYS A 170 7.94 -7.49 -50.03
N THR A 171 8.90 -7.84 -50.89
CA THR A 171 8.86 -7.49 -52.32
C THR A 171 9.09 -8.69 -53.25
N LEU A 172 8.45 -8.68 -54.42
CA LEU A 172 8.77 -9.58 -55.54
C LEU A 172 10.07 -9.09 -56.17
N ARG A 173 11.13 -9.90 -56.11
CA ARG A 173 12.44 -9.51 -56.63
C ARG A 173 12.53 -9.82 -58.11
N VAL A 174 12.98 -8.83 -58.86
CA VAL A 174 13.29 -8.94 -60.28
C VAL A 174 14.71 -8.42 -60.53
N PRO A 175 15.43 -8.93 -61.55
CA PRO A 175 16.75 -8.42 -61.90
C PRO A 175 16.71 -7.01 -62.52
N GLU A 176 15.55 -6.57 -63.01
CA GLU A 176 15.32 -5.23 -63.54
C GLU A 176 15.22 -4.18 -62.41
N GLY A 177 15.64 -2.94 -62.69
CA GLY A 177 15.62 -1.86 -61.68
C GLY A 177 14.22 -1.42 -61.24
N PHE A 178 13.17 -1.83 -61.96
CA PHE A 178 11.78 -1.47 -61.69
C PHE A 178 10.82 -2.44 -62.40
N ILE A 179 9.75 -2.87 -61.72
CA ILE A 179 8.53 -3.40 -62.35
C ILE A 179 7.34 -2.53 -61.94
N PRO A 180 6.30 -2.41 -62.79
CA PRO A 180 5.07 -1.72 -62.43
C PRO A 180 4.42 -2.32 -61.19
N SER A 181 3.75 -1.47 -60.39
CA SER A 181 2.96 -1.93 -59.26
C SER A 181 1.78 -2.79 -59.71
N LEU A 182 1.40 -3.78 -58.89
CA LEU A 182 0.23 -4.59 -59.17
C LEU A 182 -1.04 -3.71 -59.28
N PRO A 183 -1.98 -4.03 -60.19
CA PRO A 183 -3.25 -3.31 -60.34
C PRO A 183 -4.06 -3.18 -59.04
N PRO A 184 -4.96 -2.17 -58.93
CA PRO A 184 -5.77 -1.95 -57.73
C PRO A 184 -6.67 -3.15 -57.40
N VAL A 185 -7.07 -3.26 -56.12
CA VAL A 185 -7.85 -4.38 -55.55
C VAL A 185 -9.02 -4.82 -56.44
N SER A 186 -9.74 -3.86 -57.03
CA SER A 186 -10.89 -4.12 -57.90
C SER A 186 -10.57 -5.00 -59.11
N GLN A 187 -9.34 -4.94 -59.62
CA GLN A 187 -8.89 -5.67 -60.80
C GLN A 187 -8.12 -6.96 -60.46
N ARG A 188 -7.55 -7.06 -59.25
CA ARG A 188 -6.77 -8.22 -58.79
C ARG A 188 -7.57 -9.21 -57.93
N LYS A 189 -8.74 -8.83 -57.40
CA LYS A 189 -9.56 -9.74 -56.60
C LYS A 189 -9.96 -10.97 -57.42
N ASN A 190 -9.79 -12.16 -56.85
CA ASN A 190 -10.15 -13.47 -57.42
C ASN A 190 -9.45 -13.81 -58.75
N LYS A 191 -8.24 -13.29 -58.95
CA LYS A 191 -7.38 -13.55 -60.12
C LYS A 191 -5.97 -13.94 -59.66
N ILE A 192 -5.23 -14.63 -60.51
CA ILE A 192 -3.82 -14.98 -60.29
C ILE A 192 -2.89 -13.97 -60.97
N VAL A 193 -1.70 -13.78 -60.40
CA VAL A 193 -0.64 -12.96 -61.01
C VAL A 193 0.05 -13.77 -62.10
N ALA A 194 0.01 -13.28 -63.34
CA ALA A 194 0.74 -13.81 -64.49
C ALA A 194 1.66 -12.72 -65.05
N MET A 195 2.50 -13.05 -66.03
CA MET A 195 3.36 -12.07 -66.72
C MET A 195 2.88 -11.89 -68.16
N ASN A 196 2.89 -10.66 -68.66
CA ASN A 196 2.69 -10.39 -70.09
C ASN A 196 4.00 -10.60 -70.87
N ASP A 197 3.95 -10.39 -72.19
CA ASP A 197 5.10 -10.59 -73.08
C ASP A 197 6.27 -9.61 -72.83
N ASN A 198 6.06 -8.55 -72.04
CA ASN A 198 7.10 -7.61 -71.59
C ASN A 198 7.67 -7.97 -70.20
N GLY A 199 7.17 -9.03 -69.56
CA GLY A 199 7.55 -9.42 -68.20
C GLY A 199 6.83 -8.65 -67.09
N ASP A 200 5.84 -7.81 -67.41
CA ASP A 200 5.07 -7.06 -66.41
C ASP A 200 3.98 -7.93 -65.78
N PRO A 201 3.69 -7.76 -64.48
CA PRO A 201 2.63 -8.50 -63.82
C PRO A 201 1.21 -8.10 -64.28
N ILE A 202 0.41 -9.08 -64.66
CA ILE A 202 -1.01 -8.98 -65.06
C ILE A 202 -1.91 -9.91 -64.22
N MET A 203 -3.23 -9.68 -64.23
CA MET A 203 -4.20 -10.44 -63.43
C MET A 203 -5.12 -11.30 -64.32
N VAL A 204 -5.08 -12.62 -64.19
CA VAL A 204 -5.83 -13.58 -65.05
C VAL A 204 -6.74 -14.54 -64.25
N LEU A 205 -7.76 -15.12 -64.88
CA LEU A 205 -8.71 -16.07 -64.25
C LEU A 205 -8.12 -17.51 -64.24
N PRO A 206 -8.40 -18.34 -63.21
CA PRO A 206 -7.92 -19.72 -63.14
C PRO A 206 -8.75 -20.71 -64.01
N GLU A 207 -8.11 -21.75 -64.55
CA GLU A 207 -8.68 -22.75 -65.49
C GLU A 207 -9.22 -24.04 -64.82
N SER A 208 -10.14 -24.77 -65.47
CA SER A 208 -10.95 -25.87 -64.86
C SER A 208 -10.15 -27.14 -64.51
N GLY A 209 -10.38 -27.71 -63.32
CA GLY A 209 -9.53 -28.72 -62.66
C GLY A 209 -8.58 -28.13 -61.60
N SER A 210 -8.56 -26.81 -61.48
CA SER A 210 -7.91 -26.08 -60.39
C SER A 210 -8.83 -25.97 -59.15
N ALA A 211 -8.31 -25.39 -58.06
CA ALA A 211 -9.00 -25.17 -56.77
C ALA A 211 -10.41 -24.55 -56.84
N ALA A 212 -10.85 -24.05 -58.00
CA ALA A 212 -12.23 -23.66 -58.26
C ALA A 212 -13.25 -24.81 -58.11
N ASP A 213 -12.87 -26.04 -58.46
CA ASP A 213 -13.76 -27.22 -58.35
C ASP A 213 -13.99 -27.60 -56.87
N VAL A 214 -12.92 -27.54 -56.07
CA VAL A 214 -12.97 -27.71 -54.61
C VAL A 214 -13.89 -26.67 -53.96
N LEU A 215 -13.92 -25.42 -54.45
CA LEU A 215 -14.80 -24.37 -53.93
C LEU A 215 -16.29 -24.63 -54.23
N ILE A 216 -16.62 -25.36 -55.30
CA ILE A 216 -18.00 -25.71 -55.65
C ILE A 216 -18.52 -26.84 -54.74
N GLU A 217 -17.69 -27.83 -54.43
CA GLU A 217 -18.02 -28.92 -53.51
C GLU A 217 -18.19 -28.43 -52.06
N LEU A 218 -17.38 -27.45 -51.63
CA LEU A 218 -17.51 -26.82 -50.32
C LEU A 218 -18.73 -25.88 -50.20
N ALA A 219 -19.33 -25.45 -51.30
CA ALA A 219 -20.49 -24.56 -51.31
C ALA A 219 -21.85 -25.27 -51.16
N LYS A 220 -21.90 -26.61 -51.09
CA LYS A 220 -23.12 -27.39 -50.86
C LYS A 220 -23.64 -27.23 -49.42
N SER A 221 -24.94 -27.44 -49.19
CA SER A 221 -25.57 -27.30 -47.86
C SER A 221 -25.01 -28.25 -46.78
N ASN A 222 -24.32 -29.32 -47.19
CA ASN A 222 -23.58 -30.24 -46.33
C ASN A 222 -22.06 -30.21 -46.58
N GLY A 223 -21.54 -29.17 -47.26
CA GLY A 223 -20.14 -29.07 -47.68
C GLY A 223 -19.15 -29.09 -46.52
N THR A 224 -19.55 -28.67 -45.31
CA THR A 224 -18.74 -28.72 -44.09
C THR A 224 -18.47 -30.14 -43.61
N ASN A 225 -19.35 -31.11 -43.91
CA ASN A 225 -19.15 -32.52 -43.55
C ASN A 225 -18.03 -33.19 -44.38
N ASN A 226 -17.60 -32.53 -45.47
CA ASN A 226 -16.51 -33.00 -46.33
C ASN A 226 -15.14 -32.44 -45.91
N ILE A 227 -15.07 -31.61 -44.85
CA ILE A 227 -13.82 -31.09 -44.27
C ILE A 227 -13.59 -31.77 -42.92
N ASN A 228 -12.50 -32.55 -42.81
CA ASN A 228 -12.08 -33.21 -41.57
C ASN A 228 -10.78 -32.58 -41.03
N GLY A 229 -10.67 -32.41 -39.71
CA GLY A 229 -9.50 -31.81 -39.07
C GLY A 229 -9.23 -32.34 -37.66
N THR A 230 -8.03 -32.11 -37.17
CA THR A 230 -7.58 -32.40 -35.80
C THR A 230 -7.15 -31.11 -35.11
N LYS A 231 -7.47 -30.94 -33.82
CA LYS A 231 -6.88 -29.84 -33.02
C LYS A 231 -5.42 -30.19 -32.73
N ASN A 232 -4.50 -29.22 -32.80
CA ASN A 232 -3.07 -29.46 -32.68
C ASN A 232 -2.62 -29.63 -31.22
N VAL A 233 -3.06 -30.70 -30.58
CA VAL A 233 -2.68 -31.12 -29.21
C VAL A 233 -2.37 -32.62 -29.19
N LEU A 234 -1.40 -33.02 -28.37
CA LEU A 234 -0.95 -34.40 -28.28
C LEU A 234 -2.12 -35.31 -27.84
N GLY A 235 -2.52 -36.25 -28.70
CA GLY A 235 -3.64 -37.17 -28.47
C GLY A 235 -4.99 -36.76 -29.08
N ALA A 236 -5.04 -35.71 -29.90
CA ALA A 236 -6.28 -35.32 -30.59
C ALA A 236 -6.66 -36.27 -31.74
N GLU A 237 -7.95 -36.62 -31.82
CA GLU A 237 -8.52 -37.42 -32.90
C GLU A 237 -9.24 -36.55 -33.95
N ALA A 238 -9.29 -37.04 -35.19
CA ALA A 238 -9.87 -36.31 -36.32
C ALA A 238 -11.40 -36.28 -36.26
N ARG A 239 -11.98 -35.10 -36.44
CA ARG A 239 -13.44 -34.86 -36.44
C ARG A 239 -13.84 -34.01 -37.66
N ASN A 240 -15.12 -34.06 -38.03
CA ASN A 240 -15.64 -33.23 -39.13
C ASN A 240 -15.81 -31.76 -38.66
N LEU A 241 -15.79 -30.82 -39.61
CA LEU A 241 -15.85 -29.38 -39.30
C LEU A 241 -17.17 -28.96 -38.62
N THR A 242 -18.28 -29.65 -38.91
CA THR A 242 -19.57 -29.40 -38.27
C THR A 242 -19.49 -29.66 -36.76
N ASP A 243 -18.89 -30.78 -36.37
CA ASP A 243 -18.65 -31.12 -34.96
C ASP A 243 -17.67 -30.13 -34.30
N MET A 244 -16.75 -29.52 -35.06
CA MET A 244 -15.82 -28.51 -34.53
C MET A 244 -16.50 -27.14 -34.36
N LEU A 245 -17.49 -26.78 -35.17
CA LEU A 245 -18.24 -25.53 -35.08
C LEU A 245 -19.34 -25.57 -34.02
N SER A 246 -19.86 -26.75 -33.67
CA SER A 246 -20.78 -26.93 -32.54
C SER A 246 -20.16 -26.70 -31.16
N ASP A 247 -18.84 -26.48 -31.09
CA ASP A 247 -18.15 -26.18 -29.82
C ASP A 247 -18.56 -24.81 -29.23
N GLU A 248 -19.19 -23.90 -29.99
CA GLU A 248 -19.70 -22.59 -29.53
C GLU A 248 -21.17 -22.33 -29.92
N ILE A 249 -22.08 -23.22 -29.51
CA ILE A 249 -23.54 -23.01 -29.67
C ILE A 249 -23.99 -21.73 -28.96
N SER A 250 -24.89 -20.95 -29.55
CA SER A 250 -25.43 -19.68 -29.03
C SER A 250 -26.95 -19.58 -29.12
N VAL A 251 -27.54 -18.56 -28.50
CA VAL A 251 -29.00 -18.34 -28.53
C VAL A 251 -29.53 -18.15 -29.96
N ARG A 252 -28.69 -17.71 -30.90
CA ARG A 252 -29.07 -17.56 -32.31
C ARG A 252 -29.37 -18.90 -32.98
N ASP A 253 -28.67 -19.95 -32.58
CA ASP A 253 -28.88 -21.31 -33.08
C ASP A 253 -30.25 -21.87 -32.68
N PHE A 254 -30.87 -21.29 -31.65
CA PHE A 254 -32.23 -21.58 -31.20
C PHE A 254 -33.28 -20.57 -31.71
N GLY A 255 -32.90 -19.68 -32.63
CA GLY A 255 -33.78 -18.67 -33.23
C GLY A 255 -33.84 -17.34 -32.47
N GLY A 256 -32.91 -17.09 -31.55
CA GLY A 256 -32.82 -15.81 -30.83
C GLY A 256 -32.30 -14.67 -31.72
N ASN A 257 -32.80 -13.46 -31.50
CA ASN A 257 -32.41 -12.25 -32.22
C ASN A 257 -32.39 -11.00 -31.32
N ASP A 258 -31.41 -10.12 -31.56
CA ASP A 258 -31.20 -8.87 -30.83
C ASP A 258 -31.70 -7.66 -31.64
N ASP A 259 -33.00 -7.61 -31.93
CA ASP A 259 -33.63 -6.60 -32.76
C ASP A 259 -34.51 -5.60 -31.99
N TYR A 260 -34.57 -5.70 -30.66
CA TYR A 260 -35.32 -4.75 -29.86
C TYR A 260 -34.63 -3.38 -29.86
N ASP A 261 -35.35 -2.32 -30.17
CA ASP A 261 -34.79 -0.96 -30.22
C ASP A 261 -34.80 -0.26 -28.84
N GLY A 262 -35.53 -0.82 -27.86
CA GLY A 262 -35.72 -0.23 -26.53
C GLY A 262 -37.05 0.52 -26.36
N THR A 263 -37.88 0.60 -27.40
CA THR A 263 -39.09 1.42 -27.42
C THR A 263 -40.33 0.71 -27.98
N ASN A 264 -40.19 -0.17 -28.98
CA ASN A 264 -41.32 -0.84 -29.63
C ASN A 264 -41.25 -2.37 -29.46
N SER A 265 -42.11 -2.91 -28.60
CA SER A 265 -42.22 -4.36 -28.36
C SER A 265 -42.98 -5.11 -29.46
N ASP A 266 -43.74 -4.41 -30.31
CA ASP A 266 -44.68 -5.04 -31.26
C ASP A 266 -44.02 -5.47 -32.57
N SER A 267 -42.83 -4.95 -32.88
CA SER A 267 -42.08 -5.23 -34.11
C SER A 267 -40.76 -5.98 -33.90
N CYS A 268 -40.43 -6.33 -32.65
CA CYS A 268 -39.20 -7.04 -32.30
C CYS A 268 -39.45 -8.54 -32.09
N THR A 269 -38.38 -9.33 -32.11
CA THR A 269 -38.44 -10.75 -31.85
C THR A 269 -38.71 -10.99 -30.36
N ASN A 270 -39.82 -11.66 -30.04
CA ASN A 270 -40.01 -12.22 -28.70
C ASN A 270 -39.15 -13.48 -28.55
N ASN A 271 -38.07 -13.37 -27.79
CA ASN A 271 -37.06 -14.41 -27.63
C ASN A 271 -37.46 -15.52 -26.64
N LEU A 272 -38.68 -15.51 -26.08
CA LEU A 272 -39.16 -16.50 -25.11
C LEU A 272 -38.87 -17.95 -25.54
N ILE A 273 -39.33 -18.34 -26.73
CA ILE A 273 -39.18 -19.71 -27.24
C ILE A 273 -37.71 -20.08 -27.52
N ALA A 274 -36.90 -19.12 -27.96
CA ALA A 274 -35.49 -19.35 -28.25
C ALA A 274 -34.70 -19.64 -26.97
N PHE A 275 -34.93 -18.86 -25.92
CA PHE A 275 -34.32 -19.10 -24.61
C PHE A 275 -34.82 -20.40 -23.96
N GLN A 276 -36.11 -20.72 -24.08
CA GLN A 276 -36.65 -22.01 -23.60
C GLN A 276 -35.93 -23.21 -24.23
N LYS A 277 -35.82 -23.23 -25.56
CA LYS A 277 -35.11 -24.30 -26.28
C LYS A 277 -33.63 -24.37 -25.90
N TYR A 278 -33.00 -23.23 -25.67
CA TYR A 278 -31.59 -23.22 -25.27
C TYR A 278 -31.41 -23.73 -23.83
N PHE A 279 -32.30 -23.36 -22.91
CA PHE A 279 -32.29 -23.90 -21.54
C PHE A 279 -32.63 -25.40 -21.51
N GLU A 280 -33.54 -25.88 -22.36
CA GLU A 280 -33.80 -27.32 -22.55
C GLU A 280 -32.56 -28.07 -23.07
N TYR A 281 -31.85 -27.48 -24.04
CA TYR A 281 -30.58 -28.02 -24.52
C TYR A 281 -29.53 -28.09 -23.41
N LEU A 282 -29.32 -27.00 -22.67
CA LEU A 282 -28.36 -26.96 -21.55
C LEU A 282 -28.72 -27.98 -20.46
N ASN A 283 -30.01 -28.19 -20.17
CA ASN A 283 -30.48 -29.26 -19.30
C ASN A 283 -30.11 -30.65 -19.84
N SER A 284 -30.21 -30.88 -21.15
CA SER A 284 -29.90 -32.18 -21.77
C SER A 284 -28.42 -32.58 -21.66
N ILE A 285 -27.52 -31.59 -21.56
CA ILE A 285 -26.07 -31.79 -21.44
C ILE A 285 -25.55 -31.58 -20.02
N GLY A 286 -26.41 -31.27 -19.06
CA GLY A 286 -26.04 -31.10 -17.65
C GLY A 286 -25.34 -29.75 -17.32
N GLY A 287 -25.68 -28.68 -18.04
CA GLY A 287 -25.20 -27.31 -17.79
C GLY A 287 -24.29 -26.78 -18.91
N GLY A 288 -23.68 -25.60 -18.69
CA GLY A 288 -22.70 -25.03 -19.63
C GLY A 288 -22.87 -23.55 -19.95
N ASN A 289 -22.29 -23.12 -21.08
CA ASN A 289 -22.27 -21.71 -21.47
C ASN A 289 -23.56 -21.33 -22.22
N LEU A 290 -24.25 -20.30 -21.73
CA LEU A 290 -25.34 -19.63 -22.44
C LEU A 290 -24.74 -18.46 -23.24
N ASN A 291 -24.39 -18.71 -24.51
CA ASN A 291 -23.76 -17.72 -25.36
C ASN A 291 -24.81 -16.78 -25.99
N ILE A 292 -24.65 -15.47 -25.77
CA ILE A 292 -25.59 -14.42 -26.22
C ILE A 292 -24.82 -13.34 -27.00
N PRO A 293 -24.67 -13.50 -28.33
CA PRO A 293 -23.87 -12.57 -29.12
C PRO A 293 -24.62 -11.25 -29.39
N LYS A 294 -23.86 -10.20 -29.71
CA LYS A 294 -24.38 -8.93 -30.24
C LYS A 294 -24.23 -8.93 -31.76
N THR A 295 -25.33 -8.88 -32.48
CA THR A 295 -25.31 -8.85 -33.96
C THR A 295 -26.02 -7.64 -34.56
N ASN A 296 -26.89 -7.01 -33.78
CA ASN A 296 -27.61 -5.80 -34.14
C ASN A 296 -27.69 -4.85 -32.94
N THR A 297 -28.83 -4.75 -32.25
CA THR A 297 -29.01 -3.77 -31.17
C THR A 297 -28.37 -4.20 -29.85
N GLY A 298 -28.06 -5.49 -29.69
CA GLY A 298 -27.65 -6.09 -28.42
C GLY A 298 -28.79 -6.20 -27.40
N LYS A 299 -30.04 -5.88 -27.75
CA LYS A 299 -31.17 -5.94 -26.82
C LYS A 299 -32.07 -7.12 -27.17
N TYR A 300 -32.18 -8.07 -26.24
CA TYR A 300 -33.06 -9.23 -26.38
C TYR A 300 -34.35 -8.99 -25.59
N TYR A 301 -35.47 -8.89 -26.30
CA TYR A 301 -36.79 -8.76 -25.68
C TYR A 301 -37.43 -10.12 -25.42
N ILE A 302 -37.96 -10.30 -24.21
CA ILE A 302 -38.65 -11.52 -23.77
C ILE A 302 -39.97 -11.11 -23.13
N SER A 303 -41.08 -11.62 -23.68
CA SER A 303 -42.42 -11.38 -23.13
C SER A 303 -43.16 -12.70 -22.89
N GLY A 304 -43.65 -12.86 -21.65
CA GLY A 304 -44.33 -14.06 -21.16
C GLY A 304 -43.60 -14.70 -19.97
N ASP A 305 -44.31 -15.59 -19.27
CA ASP A 305 -43.74 -16.34 -18.16
C ASP A 305 -42.98 -17.57 -18.66
N ASP A 306 -41.84 -17.86 -18.04
CA ASP A 306 -41.00 -19.00 -18.33
C ASP A 306 -40.52 -19.69 -17.05
N HIS A 307 -40.83 -20.98 -16.91
CA HIS A 307 -40.48 -21.81 -15.77
C HIS A 307 -39.33 -22.79 -16.08
N THR A 308 -38.72 -22.66 -17.26
CA THR A 308 -37.69 -23.58 -17.76
C THR A 308 -36.34 -23.25 -17.13
N HIS A 309 -36.16 -23.64 -15.88
CA HIS A 309 -34.89 -23.50 -15.16
C HIS A 309 -33.90 -24.60 -15.56
N VAL A 310 -32.61 -24.29 -15.45
CA VAL A 310 -31.57 -25.31 -15.58
C VAL A 310 -31.13 -25.79 -14.21
N SER A 311 -31.08 -27.10 -14.04
CA SER A 311 -30.81 -27.78 -12.77
C SER A 311 -29.31 -27.87 -12.42
N SER A 312 -28.45 -27.28 -13.23
CA SER A 312 -26.99 -27.36 -13.20
C SER A 312 -26.36 -25.99 -13.51
N ASP A 313 -25.07 -25.82 -13.21
CA ASP A 313 -24.35 -24.54 -13.36
C ASP A 313 -24.38 -24.03 -14.81
N ILE A 314 -24.92 -22.81 -15.00
CA ILE A 314 -24.87 -22.06 -16.27
C ILE A 314 -23.98 -20.84 -16.13
N MET A 315 -23.18 -20.58 -17.17
CA MET A 315 -22.43 -19.34 -17.34
C MET A 315 -22.94 -18.55 -18.55
N ILE A 316 -23.49 -17.36 -18.33
CA ILE A 316 -23.91 -16.46 -19.39
C ILE A 316 -22.67 -15.77 -20.00
N CYS A 317 -22.47 -16.00 -21.28
CA CYS A 317 -21.36 -15.48 -22.07
C CYS A 317 -21.93 -14.54 -23.13
N ALA A 318 -22.02 -13.25 -22.80
CA ALA A 318 -22.62 -12.26 -23.69
C ALA A 318 -21.59 -11.24 -24.20
N ASP A 319 -21.69 -10.82 -25.46
CA ASP A 319 -20.85 -9.77 -26.05
C ASP A 319 -21.08 -8.41 -25.40
N ASN A 320 -20.13 -7.47 -25.49
CA ASN A 320 -20.29 -6.13 -24.93
C ASN A 320 -21.59 -5.43 -25.41
N ASP A 321 -22.21 -4.65 -24.52
CA ASP A 321 -23.49 -3.95 -24.70
C ASP A 321 -24.74 -4.83 -24.84
N VAL A 322 -24.64 -6.15 -24.68
CA VAL A 322 -25.85 -6.99 -24.64
C VAL A 322 -26.64 -6.74 -23.35
N SER A 323 -27.97 -6.61 -23.48
CA SER A 323 -28.95 -6.46 -22.40
C SER A 323 -30.22 -7.27 -22.65
N ILE A 324 -30.88 -7.69 -21.58
CA ILE A 324 -32.12 -8.47 -21.60
C ILE A 324 -33.28 -7.57 -21.15
N HIS A 325 -34.39 -7.60 -21.86
CA HIS A 325 -35.57 -6.78 -21.59
C HIS A 325 -36.76 -7.69 -21.32
N LEU A 326 -37.19 -7.77 -20.06
CA LEU A 326 -38.18 -8.73 -19.57
C LEU A 326 -39.55 -8.08 -19.36
N ASN A 327 -40.60 -8.74 -19.84
CA ASN A 327 -41.99 -8.40 -19.57
C ASN A 327 -42.78 -9.67 -19.18
N PHE A 328 -43.06 -9.84 -17.88
CA PHE A 328 -43.60 -11.08 -17.31
C PHE A 328 -44.56 -10.80 -16.13
N SER A 329 -45.32 -11.78 -15.65
CA SER A 329 -46.43 -11.59 -14.68
C SER A 329 -46.01 -11.24 -13.25
N GLY A 330 -44.71 -11.30 -12.93
CA GLY A 330 -44.16 -11.04 -11.59
C GLY A 330 -43.94 -12.31 -10.75
N GLY A 331 -42.91 -12.34 -9.91
CA GLY A 331 -42.51 -13.49 -9.09
C GLY A 331 -41.24 -14.20 -9.60
N SER A 332 -40.34 -14.61 -8.69
CA SER A 332 -39.02 -15.16 -9.03
C SER A 332 -39.04 -16.49 -9.78
N SER A 333 -40.15 -17.23 -9.72
CA SER A 333 -40.37 -18.49 -10.44
C SER A 333 -40.82 -18.32 -11.89
N ASN A 334 -41.19 -17.11 -12.31
CA ASN A 334 -41.89 -16.88 -13.58
C ASN A 334 -40.94 -16.44 -14.70
N THR A 335 -39.63 -16.42 -14.46
CA THR A 335 -38.61 -16.25 -15.49
C THR A 335 -37.29 -16.89 -15.04
N PRO A 336 -36.55 -17.58 -15.92
CA PRO A 336 -35.24 -18.13 -15.59
C PRO A 336 -34.21 -17.04 -15.24
N PHE A 337 -34.45 -15.80 -15.69
CA PHE A 337 -33.59 -14.64 -15.43
C PHE A 337 -33.88 -13.91 -14.12
N ALA A 338 -34.89 -14.33 -13.34
CA ALA A 338 -35.17 -13.81 -12.00
C ALA A 338 -34.58 -14.68 -10.88
N ASN A 339 -33.89 -15.78 -11.23
CA ASN A 339 -33.29 -16.70 -10.28
C ASN A 339 -31.82 -16.35 -9.95
N LEU A 340 -31.39 -16.63 -8.71
CA LEU A 340 -30.23 -16.01 -8.05
C LEU A 340 -28.88 -16.73 -8.29
N ASP A 341 -28.87 -17.82 -9.06
CA ASP A 341 -27.68 -18.67 -9.29
C ASP A 341 -27.03 -18.50 -10.68
N LEU A 342 -27.51 -17.55 -11.49
CA LEU A 342 -26.96 -17.29 -12.82
C LEU A 342 -25.60 -16.56 -12.73
N LYS A 343 -24.55 -17.18 -13.26
CA LYS A 343 -23.20 -16.60 -13.38
C LYS A 343 -23.07 -15.94 -14.76
N ALA A 344 -22.34 -14.83 -14.88
CA ALA A 344 -21.98 -14.28 -16.20
C ALA A 344 -20.57 -13.70 -16.23
N LEU A 345 -19.91 -13.77 -17.40
CA LEU A 345 -18.53 -13.30 -17.61
C LEU A 345 -18.37 -11.77 -17.46
N ARG A 346 -19.47 -11.03 -17.58
CA ARG A 346 -19.52 -9.57 -17.41
C ARG A 346 -20.90 -9.16 -16.91
N GLN A 347 -21.01 -7.92 -16.47
CA GLN A 347 -22.28 -7.35 -16.04
C GLN A 347 -23.22 -7.18 -17.24
N ILE A 348 -24.33 -7.89 -17.20
CA ILE A 348 -25.41 -7.86 -18.20
C ILE A 348 -26.59 -7.14 -17.56
N LYS A 349 -27.05 -6.06 -18.21
CA LYS A 349 -28.24 -5.33 -17.76
C LYS A 349 -29.49 -6.16 -18.04
N ILE A 350 -30.36 -6.28 -17.04
CA ILE A 350 -31.72 -6.80 -17.16
C ILE A 350 -32.70 -5.67 -16.87
N GLU A 351 -33.49 -5.31 -17.86
CA GLU A 351 -34.51 -4.27 -17.76
C GLU A 351 -35.88 -4.92 -17.56
N TYR A 352 -36.54 -4.63 -16.44
CA TYR A 352 -37.88 -5.12 -16.17
C TYR A 352 -38.91 -4.13 -16.70
N VAL A 353 -39.26 -4.28 -17.98
CA VAL A 353 -40.01 -3.31 -18.77
C VAL A 353 -41.34 -2.92 -18.12
N ASN A 354 -42.07 -3.89 -17.56
CA ASN A 354 -43.36 -3.66 -16.90
C ASN A 354 -43.25 -3.12 -15.46
N PHE A 355 -42.10 -3.27 -14.81
CA PHE A 355 -41.87 -2.80 -13.44
C PHE A 355 -41.02 -1.52 -13.37
N GLY A 356 -40.38 -1.11 -14.47
CA GLY A 356 -39.71 0.18 -14.65
C GLY A 356 -38.38 0.36 -13.93
N TYR A 357 -37.77 -0.73 -13.46
CA TYR A 357 -36.44 -0.76 -12.85
C TYR A 357 -35.51 -1.72 -13.59
N ASN A 358 -34.21 -1.58 -13.34
CA ASN A 358 -33.18 -2.45 -13.90
C ASN A 358 -32.55 -3.30 -12.79
N SER A 359 -32.24 -4.56 -13.08
CA SER A 359 -31.23 -5.33 -12.35
C SER A 359 -30.05 -5.64 -13.27
N TYR A 360 -29.05 -6.32 -12.72
CA TYR A 360 -27.90 -6.76 -13.49
C TYR A 360 -27.56 -8.19 -13.08
N VAL A 361 -27.27 -9.04 -14.06
CA VAL A 361 -26.74 -10.39 -13.85
C VAL A 361 -25.26 -10.38 -14.20
N GLY A 362 -24.43 -11.05 -13.41
CA GLY A 362 -22.99 -11.09 -13.62
C GLY A 362 -22.21 -9.88 -13.10
N GLY A 363 -22.31 -9.58 -11.81
CA GLY A 363 -21.33 -8.70 -11.19
C GLY A 363 -20.00 -9.44 -10.96
N ARG A 364 -19.02 -9.29 -11.87
CA ARG A 364 -17.57 -9.47 -11.64
C ARG A 364 -17.18 -10.55 -10.60
N VAL A 365 -16.94 -11.79 -11.04
CA VAL A 365 -16.39 -12.85 -10.14
C VAL A 365 -15.01 -13.38 -10.55
N ASP A 366 -14.47 -13.10 -11.75
CA ASP A 366 -13.10 -13.52 -12.13
C ASP A 366 -12.11 -12.35 -12.30
N VAL A 367 -12.26 -11.30 -11.50
CA VAL A 367 -11.06 -10.60 -11.04
C VAL A 367 -10.76 -11.21 -9.68
N PRO A 368 -9.56 -11.75 -9.41
CA PRO A 368 -9.20 -12.13 -8.05
C PRO A 368 -9.60 -10.97 -7.15
N LEU A 369 -10.31 -11.28 -6.06
CA LEU A 369 -10.90 -10.34 -5.13
C LEU A 369 -9.98 -9.16 -4.74
N GLY A 370 -8.66 -9.29 -4.89
CA GLY A 370 -7.66 -8.26 -4.61
C GLY A 370 -7.64 -7.02 -5.52
N ASP A 371 -8.11 -7.07 -6.78
CA ASP A 371 -7.81 -5.98 -7.75
C ASP A 371 -8.94 -4.95 -7.94
N LEU A 372 -10.07 -5.10 -7.25
CA LEU A 372 -11.20 -4.15 -7.32
C LEU A 372 -11.71 -3.67 -5.95
N LEU A 373 -11.10 -4.12 -4.87
CA LEU A 373 -11.46 -3.63 -3.55
C LEU A 373 -10.99 -2.18 -3.43
N GLN A 374 -11.84 -1.32 -2.86
CA GLN A 374 -11.31 -0.28 -2.01
C GLN A 374 -10.58 -1.00 -0.89
N THR A 375 -9.30 -1.30 -1.10
CA THR A 375 -8.45 -1.81 -0.04
C THR A 375 -8.60 -0.83 1.10
N MET A 376 -8.87 -1.35 2.29
CA MET A 376 -8.62 -0.61 3.52
C MET A 376 -7.10 -0.50 3.70
N ASN A 377 -6.39 -0.02 2.67
CA ASN A 377 -5.06 0.49 2.84
C ASN A 377 -5.25 1.69 3.74
N ASN A 378 -4.78 1.53 4.97
CA ASN A 378 -4.69 2.57 5.98
C ASN A 378 -4.43 3.88 5.26
N GLY A 379 -5.47 4.73 5.18
CA GLY A 379 -5.34 6.09 4.71
C GLY A 379 -4.56 6.83 5.78
N ASP A 380 -3.25 6.61 5.76
CA ASP A 380 -2.20 7.58 5.58
C ASP A 380 -1.04 6.76 5.00
N GLY A 381 -0.35 7.24 3.95
CA GLY A 381 0.82 6.57 3.39
C GLY A 381 1.98 6.49 4.40
N ILE A 382 1.84 5.71 5.46
CA ILE A 382 2.83 5.53 6.51
C ILE A 382 3.83 4.50 6.02
N TYR A 383 4.87 4.96 5.34
CA TYR A 383 6.13 4.23 5.32
C TYR A 383 6.58 4.09 6.77
N THR A 384 6.54 2.87 7.29
CA THR A 384 7.10 2.56 8.60
C THR A 384 8.59 2.32 8.41
N VAL A 385 9.40 3.33 8.75
CA VAL A 385 10.86 3.19 8.74
C VAL A 385 11.26 2.48 10.04
N PRO A 386 11.80 1.25 9.99
CA PRO A 386 12.27 0.59 11.20
C PRO A 386 13.53 1.27 11.73
N GLU A 387 13.55 1.51 13.05
CA GLU A 387 14.70 1.93 13.84
C GLU A 387 15.34 0.68 14.47
N ALA A 388 16.63 0.43 14.20
CA ALA A 388 17.38 -0.62 14.88
C ALA A 388 17.66 -0.20 16.33
N LEU A 389 17.40 -1.09 17.29
CA LEU A 389 17.66 -0.83 18.72
C LEU A 389 18.84 -1.67 19.20
N SER A 390 19.69 -1.07 20.03
CA SER A 390 20.85 -1.72 20.64
C SER A 390 20.50 -2.28 22.02
N GLY A 391 21.20 -3.34 22.45
CA GLY A 391 21.09 -3.84 23.81
C GLY A 391 21.46 -2.80 24.88
N SER A 392 22.22 -1.75 24.52
CA SER A 392 22.51 -0.62 25.42
C SER A 392 21.30 0.25 25.76
N ASP A 393 20.28 0.24 24.90
CA ASP A 393 19.10 1.12 24.98
C ASP A 393 18.08 0.55 25.99
N PHE A 394 18.26 -0.70 26.41
CA PHE A 394 17.44 -1.38 27.39
C PHE A 394 18.07 -1.35 28.78
N LYS A 395 17.21 -1.31 29.81
CA LYS A 395 17.58 -1.47 31.23
C LYS A 395 16.88 -2.69 31.79
N VAL A 396 17.57 -3.51 32.57
CA VAL A 396 16.99 -4.72 33.14
C VAL A 396 16.45 -4.42 34.53
N ILE A 397 15.22 -4.86 34.82
CA ILE A 397 14.59 -4.71 36.13
C ILE A 397 13.85 -5.99 36.50
N SER A 398 13.64 -6.20 37.81
CA SER A 398 12.57 -7.08 38.26
C SER A 398 11.24 -6.31 38.21
N LEU A 399 10.21 -6.87 37.59
CA LEU A 399 8.90 -6.22 37.49
C LEU A 399 8.25 -6.02 38.86
N GLY A 400 8.57 -6.88 39.85
CA GLY A 400 8.16 -6.71 41.24
C GLY A 400 8.92 -5.61 42.00
N ASN A 401 10.12 -5.22 41.55
CA ASN A 401 10.94 -4.15 42.13
C ASN A 401 11.58 -3.27 41.04
N ARG A 402 10.71 -2.50 40.38
CA ARG A 402 11.02 -1.66 39.21
C ARG A 402 11.85 -0.40 39.46
N SER A 403 12.20 -0.11 40.71
CA SER A 403 13.02 1.06 41.07
C SER A 403 14.52 0.78 41.00
N VAL A 404 14.91 -0.50 40.92
CA VAL A 404 16.32 -0.94 40.95
C VAL A 404 16.67 -1.60 39.63
N GLU A 405 17.72 -1.10 39.01
CA GLU A 405 18.30 -1.69 37.79
C GLU A 405 19.18 -2.89 38.15
N ILE A 406 19.02 -3.97 37.40
CA ILE A 406 19.85 -5.17 37.48
C ILE A 406 20.92 -5.07 36.38
N PRO A 407 22.22 -5.18 36.71
CA PRO A 407 23.26 -5.18 35.69
C PRO A 407 23.06 -6.32 34.68
N PRO A 408 23.08 -6.05 33.36
CA PRO A 408 23.05 -7.11 32.36
C PRO A 408 24.32 -7.97 32.43
N VAL A 409 24.21 -9.24 32.04
CA VAL A 409 25.36 -10.15 31.88
C VAL A 409 26.21 -9.71 30.69
N SER A 410 25.57 -9.33 29.59
CA SER A 410 26.21 -8.79 28.40
C SER A 410 25.27 -7.93 27.58
N THR A 411 25.83 -6.97 26.84
CA THR A 411 25.13 -6.13 25.86
C THR A 411 25.91 -6.09 24.56
N SER A 412 25.20 -6.04 23.43
CA SER A 412 25.74 -5.92 22.09
C SER A 412 24.80 -5.09 21.21
N GLY A 413 25.17 -4.86 19.95
CA GLY A 413 24.41 -4.00 19.03
C GLY A 413 22.99 -4.50 18.70
N ASP A 414 22.67 -5.77 18.96
CA ASP A 414 21.34 -6.34 18.69
C ASP A 414 20.78 -7.19 19.83
N THR A 415 21.51 -7.36 20.94
CA THR A 415 21.18 -8.31 22.02
C THR A 415 21.53 -7.76 23.40
N ILE A 416 20.64 -7.97 24.37
CA ILE A 416 20.88 -7.84 25.81
C ILE A 416 20.63 -9.17 26.52
N SER A 417 21.56 -9.58 27.38
CA SER A 417 21.48 -10.83 28.15
C SER A 417 21.46 -10.52 29.64
N PHE A 418 20.58 -11.17 30.40
CA PHE A 418 20.46 -10.99 31.85
C PHE A 418 20.00 -12.25 32.56
N ASN A 419 20.20 -12.32 33.88
CA ASN A 419 19.74 -13.44 34.68
C ASN A 419 18.26 -13.26 35.04
N GLY A 420 17.41 -14.23 34.68
CA GLY A 420 15.97 -14.18 34.99
C GLY A 420 15.66 -14.27 36.49
N GLY A 421 16.53 -14.90 37.28
CA GLY A 421 16.44 -14.92 38.75
C GLY A 421 15.24 -15.68 39.32
N GLY A 422 14.50 -16.44 38.51
CA GLY A 422 13.33 -17.22 38.95
C GLY A 422 12.10 -16.38 39.33
N ILE A 423 12.11 -15.10 38.97
CA ILE A 423 11.02 -14.13 39.20
C ILE A 423 10.78 -13.31 37.94
N ALA A 424 9.71 -12.53 37.91
CA ALA A 424 9.40 -11.67 36.78
C ALA A 424 10.49 -10.61 36.58
N THR A 425 11.32 -10.80 35.56
CA THR A 425 12.51 -9.99 35.24
C THR A 425 12.53 -9.72 33.74
N ALA A 426 12.73 -8.47 33.35
CA ALA A 426 12.65 -8.05 31.96
C ALA A 426 13.65 -6.95 31.61
N ALA A 427 14.11 -6.97 30.36
CA ALA A 427 14.72 -5.82 29.71
C ALA A 427 13.60 -4.84 29.30
N VAL A 428 13.79 -3.57 29.61
CA VAL A 428 12.79 -2.52 29.43
C VAL A 428 13.39 -1.38 28.61
N ILE A 429 12.61 -0.89 27.64
CA ILE A 429 12.92 0.30 26.87
C ILE A 429 11.78 1.30 27.00
N SER A 430 12.10 2.59 26.96
CA SER A 430 11.05 3.61 26.98
C SER A 430 10.23 3.63 25.69
N VAL A 431 8.95 3.97 25.81
CA VAL A 431 8.00 4.01 24.70
C VAL A 431 7.03 5.17 24.82
N ILE A 432 6.49 5.59 23.69
CA ILE A 432 5.37 6.54 23.57
C ILE A 432 4.22 5.92 22.78
N PRO A 433 2.98 6.48 22.85
CA PRO A 433 1.89 6.04 21.99
C PRO A 433 2.28 6.08 20.51
N GLY A 434 2.04 4.97 19.80
CA GLY A 434 2.46 4.75 18.42
C GLY A 434 3.75 3.94 18.26
N ASP A 435 4.47 3.63 19.34
CA ASP A 435 5.64 2.74 19.27
C ASP A 435 5.24 1.26 19.17
N GLU A 436 5.90 0.54 18.28
CA GLU A 436 5.91 -0.92 18.19
C GLU A 436 7.34 -1.41 18.43
N ILE A 437 7.59 -2.05 19.57
CA ILE A 437 8.89 -2.64 19.90
C ILE A 437 8.84 -4.13 19.61
N MET A 438 9.77 -4.64 18.81
CA MET A 438 9.86 -6.04 18.40
C MET A 438 11.14 -6.65 18.93
N ALA A 439 11.07 -7.89 19.41
CA ALA A 439 12.24 -8.64 19.86
C ALA A 439 12.05 -10.15 19.75
N LEU A 440 13.16 -10.89 19.66
CA LEU A 440 13.23 -12.32 19.88
C LEU A 440 13.69 -12.59 21.31
N ILE A 441 12.99 -13.46 22.03
CA ILE A 441 13.35 -13.82 23.40
C ILE A 441 13.83 -15.28 23.41
N GLY A 442 14.99 -15.55 24.00
CA GLY A 442 15.57 -16.89 24.07
C GLY A 442 16.09 -17.23 25.46
N SER A 443 15.93 -18.49 25.87
CA SER A 443 16.42 -19.04 27.13
C SER A 443 16.85 -20.50 26.95
N SER A 444 17.86 -20.95 27.69
CA SER A 444 18.31 -22.35 27.73
C SER A 444 17.44 -23.26 28.62
N SER A 445 16.51 -22.68 29.39
CA SER A 445 15.60 -23.40 30.28
C SER A 445 14.14 -23.06 29.98
N LEU A 446 13.26 -24.03 30.22
CA LEU A 446 11.81 -23.85 30.12
C LEU A 446 11.27 -22.98 31.26
N GLY A 447 10.16 -22.30 30.99
CA GLY A 447 9.45 -21.39 31.88
C GLY A 447 8.64 -20.35 31.10
N GLY A 448 8.07 -19.38 31.79
CA GLY A 448 7.25 -18.33 31.20
C GLY A 448 8.10 -17.24 30.56
N ILE A 449 7.94 -17.07 29.24
CA ILE A 449 8.48 -15.95 28.48
C ILE A 449 7.45 -14.83 28.48
N ILE A 450 7.87 -13.59 28.76
CA ILE A 450 6.96 -12.47 28.93
C ILE A 450 7.25 -11.34 27.95
N ALA A 451 6.18 -10.67 27.53
CA ALA A 451 6.24 -9.37 26.87
C ALA A 451 5.10 -8.49 27.38
N GLY A 452 5.35 -7.20 27.55
CA GLY A 452 4.37 -6.29 28.11
C GLY A 452 4.91 -4.90 28.35
N VAL A 453 4.42 -4.28 29.42
CA VAL A 453 4.72 -2.90 29.76
C VAL A 453 5.01 -2.72 31.24
N VAL A 454 5.86 -1.74 31.53
CA VAL A 454 6.02 -1.16 32.87
C VAL A 454 5.18 0.10 32.92
N THR A 455 4.40 0.25 33.98
CA THR A 455 3.53 1.41 34.17
C THR A 455 4.07 2.31 35.29
N VAL A 456 3.45 3.46 35.55
CA VAL A 456 3.84 4.36 36.65
C VAL A 456 3.65 3.67 38.01
N ASN A 457 2.54 2.97 38.20
CA ASN A 457 2.18 2.32 39.47
C ASN A 457 2.25 0.78 39.45
N GLY A 458 2.70 0.16 38.37
CA GLY A 458 2.88 -1.29 38.32
C GLY A 458 3.57 -1.82 37.06
N TYR A 459 3.03 -2.93 36.58
CA TYR A 459 3.38 -3.60 35.33
C TYR A 459 2.17 -4.36 34.79
N ALA A 460 2.16 -4.65 33.50
CA ALA A 460 1.24 -5.60 32.89
C ALA A 460 1.97 -6.36 31.78
N PHE A 461 1.86 -7.68 31.74
CA PHE A 461 2.51 -8.49 30.72
C PHE A 461 1.67 -9.71 30.35
N VAL A 462 1.93 -10.20 29.15
CA VAL A 462 1.46 -11.50 28.69
C VAL A 462 2.62 -12.48 28.84
N SER A 463 2.37 -13.61 29.51
CA SER A 463 3.32 -14.71 29.67
C SER A 463 2.87 -15.92 28.87
N GLN A 464 3.79 -16.57 28.17
CA GLN A 464 3.59 -17.91 27.65
C GLN A 464 4.55 -18.88 28.32
N ASP A 465 3.98 -19.89 28.98
CA ASP A 465 4.74 -21.03 29.50
C ASP A 465 5.23 -21.88 28.33
N THR A 466 6.55 -21.98 28.18
CA THR A 466 7.20 -22.74 27.09
C THR A 466 7.04 -24.25 27.21
N SER A 467 6.63 -24.77 28.37
CA SER A 467 6.37 -26.20 28.61
C SER A 467 4.94 -26.61 28.27
N SER A 468 3.95 -25.87 28.79
CA SER A 468 2.52 -26.16 28.60
C SER A 468 1.92 -25.44 27.40
N GLY A 469 2.55 -24.36 26.96
CA GLY A 469 2.08 -23.51 25.89
C GLY A 469 0.94 -22.57 26.26
N ASN A 470 0.53 -22.57 27.53
CA ASN A 470 -0.55 -21.74 28.03
C ASN A 470 -0.14 -20.27 28.07
N VAL A 471 -1.08 -19.40 27.70
CA VAL A 471 -0.87 -17.95 27.70
C VAL A 471 -1.72 -17.31 28.79
N THR A 472 -1.10 -16.42 29.57
CA THR A 472 -1.79 -15.67 30.63
C THR A 472 -1.48 -14.19 30.54
N LEU A 473 -2.48 -13.35 30.83
CA LEU A 473 -2.30 -11.92 31.09
C LEU A 473 -2.16 -11.73 32.59
N ALA A 474 -1.11 -11.03 33.01
CA ALA A 474 -0.88 -10.62 34.39
C ALA A 474 -0.76 -9.09 34.50
N GLU A 475 -1.44 -8.49 35.47
CA GLU A 475 -1.26 -7.08 35.83
C GLU A 475 -1.11 -6.94 37.34
N GLY A 476 -0.02 -6.31 37.78
CA GLY A 476 0.20 -5.91 39.17
C GLY A 476 0.25 -4.40 39.24
N THR A 477 -0.65 -3.78 40.01
CA THR A 477 -0.67 -2.34 40.27
C THR A 477 -0.65 -2.09 41.77
N ILE A 478 0.23 -1.20 42.24
CA ILE A 478 0.36 -0.86 43.66
C ILE A 478 -1.00 -0.47 44.24
N GLY A 479 -1.36 -1.07 45.37
CA GLY A 479 -2.62 -0.79 46.07
C GLY A 479 -3.87 -1.40 45.42
N GLN A 480 -3.73 -2.21 44.36
CA GLN A 480 -4.83 -2.91 43.69
C GLN A 480 -4.58 -4.43 43.67
N PRO A 481 -5.64 -5.26 43.70
CA PRO A 481 -5.50 -6.71 43.55
C PRO A 481 -4.90 -7.07 42.18
N ASN A 482 -4.00 -8.06 42.14
CA ASN A 482 -3.42 -8.54 40.89
C ASN A 482 -4.50 -9.13 39.96
N ILE A 483 -4.36 -8.89 38.66
CA ILE A 483 -5.16 -9.56 37.62
C ILE A 483 -4.33 -10.73 37.09
N LEU A 484 -4.94 -11.91 37.00
CA LEU A 484 -4.42 -13.04 36.25
C LEU A 484 -5.56 -13.63 35.42
N THR A 485 -5.42 -13.63 34.09
CA THR A 485 -6.46 -14.10 33.17
C THR A 485 -5.86 -15.05 32.16
N GLY A 486 -6.38 -16.28 32.10
CA GLY A 486 -6.02 -17.24 31.06
C GLY A 486 -6.52 -16.77 29.70
N LEU A 487 -5.66 -16.84 28.69
CA LEU A 487 -5.98 -16.42 27.33
C LEU A 487 -6.05 -17.64 26.41
N ASN A 488 -7.07 -17.67 25.56
CA ASN A 488 -7.19 -18.71 24.56
C ASN A 488 -6.26 -18.42 23.38
N TYR A 489 -5.08 -19.04 23.39
CA TYR A 489 -4.08 -19.01 22.33
C TYR A 489 -4.14 -20.28 21.46
N ALA A 490 -5.30 -20.93 21.34
CA ALA A 490 -5.41 -22.24 20.68
C ALA A 490 -5.26 -22.20 19.15
N LEU A 491 -5.34 -21.04 18.51
CA LEU A 491 -5.21 -20.91 17.05
C LEU A 491 -3.75 -20.78 16.57
N MET A 492 -2.80 -20.73 17.51
CA MET A 492 -1.35 -20.65 17.30
C MET A 492 -0.66 -21.74 18.15
N ASP A 493 -0.99 -23.01 17.86
CA ASP A 493 -0.52 -24.18 18.59
C ASP A 493 0.75 -24.80 18.01
N GLN A 494 1.31 -24.19 16.96
CA GLN A 494 2.51 -24.68 16.29
C GLN A 494 3.78 -24.25 17.04
N LEU A 495 4.85 -25.04 16.89
CA LEU A 495 6.13 -24.75 17.52
C LEU A 495 6.72 -23.40 17.15
N ARG A 496 6.40 -22.85 15.96
CA ARG A 496 6.87 -21.54 15.48
C ARG A 496 6.16 -20.35 16.12
N ASP A 497 5.01 -20.59 16.74
CA ASP A 497 4.19 -19.54 17.38
C ASP A 497 4.47 -19.45 18.89
N ARG A 498 5.43 -20.24 19.39
CA ARG A 498 5.91 -20.14 20.76
C ARG A 498 6.73 -18.87 20.96
N PHE A 499 6.61 -18.23 22.12
CA PHE A 499 7.25 -16.94 22.39
C PHE A 499 8.78 -17.00 22.34
N ASP A 500 9.36 -18.18 22.58
CA ASP A 500 10.80 -18.44 22.44
C ASP A 500 11.26 -18.63 20.97
N ARG A 501 10.33 -18.65 20.01
CA ARG A 501 10.58 -18.92 18.58
C ARG A 501 9.85 -17.97 17.63
N ALA A 502 9.15 -16.98 18.17
CA ALA A 502 8.37 -16.01 17.44
C ALA A 502 8.94 -14.60 17.61
N ILE A 503 8.70 -13.73 16.63
CA ILE A 503 8.90 -12.30 16.82
C ILE A 503 7.81 -11.80 17.76
N ILE A 504 8.21 -11.39 18.96
CA ILE A 504 7.29 -10.86 19.96
C ILE A 504 7.31 -9.34 19.90
N THR A 505 6.13 -8.76 19.75
CA THR A 505 5.95 -7.31 19.62
C THR A 505 5.11 -6.76 20.75
N VAL A 506 5.55 -5.66 21.35
CA VAL A 506 4.76 -4.82 22.24
C VAL A 506 4.43 -3.52 21.52
N LYS A 507 3.15 -3.32 21.24
CA LYS A 507 2.61 -2.13 20.60
C LYS A 507 1.92 -1.24 21.61
N ILE A 508 2.21 0.05 21.59
CA ILE A 508 1.59 1.06 22.47
C ILE A 508 0.53 1.81 21.68
N THR A 509 -0.74 1.57 22.02
CA THR A 509 -1.88 2.20 21.32
C THR A 509 -2.27 3.53 21.97
N SER A 510 -2.09 3.64 23.28
CA SER A 510 -2.38 4.86 24.06
C SER A 510 -1.44 4.98 25.24
N SER A 511 -1.63 6.03 26.06
CA SER A 511 -0.91 6.18 27.32
C SER A 511 -1.16 5.05 28.32
N ARG A 512 -2.17 4.18 28.13
CA ARG A 512 -2.55 3.06 29.02
C ARG A 512 -2.84 1.74 28.30
N THR A 513 -2.88 1.72 26.98
CA THR A 513 -3.27 0.53 26.22
C THR A 513 -2.08 0.00 25.45
N PHE A 514 -1.81 -1.29 25.62
CA PHE A 514 -0.79 -2.00 24.85
C PHE A 514 -1.37 -3.27 24.23
N THR A 515 -0.71 -3.75 23.18
CA THR A 515 -1.01 -5.03 22.53
C THR A 515 0.25 -5.86 22.44
N VAL A 516 0.17 -7.12 22.84
CA VAL A 516 1.24 -8.11 22.64
C VAL A 516 0.90 -8.94 21.40
N MET A 517 1.87 -9.10 20.52
CA MET A 517 1.74 -9.83 19.27
C MET A 517 2.82 -10.89 19.15
N ALA A 518 2.52 -12.01 18.48
CA ALA A 518 3.51 -12.99 18.04
C ALA A 518 3.42 -13.15 16.53
N ASN A 519 4.56 -13.05 15.84
CA ASN A 519 4.66 -13.12 14.38
C ASN A 519 3.67 -12.18 13.66
N GLY A 520 3.42 -11.01 14.26
CA GLY A 520 2.49 -10.01 13.74
C GLY A 520 1.01 -10.25 14.05
N LEU A 521 0.63 -11.33 14.75
CA LEU A 521 -0.75 -11.55 15.20
C LEU A 521 -0.96 -11.05 16.63
N ALA A 522 -1.94 -10.17 16.84
CA ALA A 522 -2.32 -9.72 18.17
C ALA A 522 -2.89 -10.86 19.03
N ILE A 523 -2.23 -11.12 20.15
CA ILE A 523 -2.59 -12.14 21.14
C ILE A 523 -3.54 -11.55 22.18
N CYS A 524 -3.18 -10.39 22.69
CA CYS A 524 -3.90 -9.72 23.75
C CYS A 524 -3.70 -8.21 23.63
N SER A 525 -4.79 -7.48 23.68
CA SER A 525 -4.80 -6.03 23.89
C SER A 525 -5.37 -5.78 25.29
N HIS A 526 -4.64 -5.02 26.11
CA HIS A 526 -5.02 -4.73 27.49
C HIS A 526 -4.86 -3.25 27.80
N THR A 527 -5.84 -2.69 28.53
CA THR A 527 -5.76 -1.33 29.08
C THR A 527 -5.38 -1.42 30.55
N THR A 528 -4.20 -0.91 30.87
CA THR A 528 -3.62 -0.92 32.21
C THR A 528 -4.31 0.11 33.13
N ARG A 529 -4.29 -0.16 34.44
CA ARG A 529 -4.83 0.74 35.46
C ARG A 529 -3.98 1.99 35.71
N SER A 530 -2.74 1.98 35.21
CA SER A 530 -1.74 3.05 35.35
C SER A 530 -1.02 3.27 34.02
N SER A 531 -0.52 4.48 33.79
CA SER A 531 0.07 4.92 32.51
C SER A 531 1.36 4.16 32.20
N ILE A 532 1.55 3.85 30.93
CA ILE A 532 2.69 3.11 30.40
C ILE A 532 3.92 4.01 30.34
N LEU A 533 5.06 3.49 30.77
CA LEU A 533 6.37 4.15 30.76
C LEU A 533 7.35 3.49 29.78
N GLY A 534 7.28 2.17 29.68
CA GLY A 534 8.21 1.36 28.90
C GLY A 534 7.59 0.05 28.43
N ALA A 535 8.08 -0.47 27.32
CA ALA A 535 7.82 -1.85 26.89
C ALA A 535 8.87 -2.77 27.49
N CYS A 536 8.49 -4.00 27.85
CA CYS A 536 9.36 -4.97 28.51
C CYS A 536 9.30 -6.36 27.86
N PHE A 537 10.45 -7.04 27.85
CA PHE A 537 10.64 -8.39 27.32
C PHE A 537 11.52 -9.20 28.28
N GLY A 538 11.14 -10.44 28.62
CA GLY A 538 11.92 -11.26 29.53
C GLY A 538 11.25 -12.54 29.96
N THR A 539 11.28 -12.83 31.26
CA THR A 539 10.72 -14.06 31.84
C THR A 539 9.94 -13.81 33.13
N SER A 540 9.00 -14.69 33.48
CA SER A 540 8.27 -14.70 34.76
C SER A 540 8.91 -15.56 35.86
N ASP A 541 9.61 -16.63 35.50
CA ASP A 541 9.96 -17.73 36.43
C ASP A 541 11.20 -18.54 35.99
N ILE A 542 11.96 -18.06 35.00
CA ILE A 542 13.20 -18.70 34.57
C ILE A 542 14.38 -18.28 35.45
N ASN A 543 15.09 -19.26 36.02
CA ASN A 543 16.34 -19.05 36.77
C ASN A 543 17.57 -19.40 35.91
N SER A 544 17.74 -18.72 34.79
CA SER A 544 18.84 -18.89 33.83
C SER A 544 19.05 -17.60 33.04
N ILE A 545 20.06 -17.58 32.16
CA ILE A 545 20.33 -16.45 31.26
C ILE A 545 19.20 -16.37 30.23
N VAL A 546 18.59 -15.18 30.14
CA VAL A 546 17.59 -14.81 29.14
C VAL A 546 18.23 -13.81 28.19
N ASN A 547 18.00 -14.01 26.89
CA ASN A 547 18.46 -13.14 25.82
C ASN A 547 17.26 -12.45 25.18
N VAL A 548 17.33 -11.13 25.05
CA VAL A 548 16.39 -10.35 24.22
C VAL A 548 17.22 -9.80 23.05
N SER A 549 16.87 -10.21 21.84
CA SER A 549 17.72 -10.04 20.64
C SER A 549 16.91 -9.57 19.43
N GLN A 550 17.61 -9.13 18.37
CA GLN A 550 17.02 -8.65 17.11
C GLN A 550 15.99 -7.53 17.36
N MET A 551 16.33 -6.61 18.26
CA MET A 551 15.41 -5.57 18.73
C MET A 551 15.24 -4.46 17.68
N SER A 552 13.99 -4.08 17.43
CA SER A 552 13.68 -2.97 16.54
C SER A 552 12.47 -2.19 17.05
N ARG A 553 12.39 -0.91 16.67
CA ARG A 553 11.24 -0.06 16.88
C ARG A 553 10.66 0.36 15.53
N VAL A 554 9.35 0.38 15.45
CA VAL A 554 8.62 1.10 14.40
C VAL A 554 7.75 2.15 15.07
N ARG A 555 7.71 3.36 14.51
CA ARG A 555 6.83 4.44 15.00
C ARG A 555 5.75 4.75 13.97
N GLY A 556 4.52 4.85 14.43
CA GLY A 556 3.40 5.28 13.62
C GLY A 556 2.09 4.64 14.06
N HIS A 557 0.99 5.19 13.58
CA HIS A 557 -0.33 4.61 13.78
C HIS A 557 -0.58 3.53 12.71
N SER A 558 0.18 2.44 12.74
CA SER A 558 -0.13 1.24 11.94
C SER A 558 -1.32 0.51 12.55
N PHE A 559 -2.05 -0.26 11.76
CA PHE A 559 -2.92 -1.33 12.25
C PHE A 559 -2.16 -2.65 12.11
N SER A 560 -2.14 -3.50 13.15
CA SER A 560 -1.28 -4.69 13.19
C SER A 560 -2.08 -6.00 13.24
N GLY A 561 -3.22 -6.04 12.54
CA GLY A 561 -4.11 -7.20 12.55
C GLY A 561 -4.84 -7.41 13.88
N SER A 562 -5.68 -8.44 13.96
CA SER A 562 -6.33 -8.86 15.21
C SER A 562 -6.40 -10.37 15.32
N LYS A 563 -6.62 -10.89 16.53
CA LYS A 563 -7.12 -12.27 16.69
C LYS A 563 -8.37 -12.48 15.82
N PRO A 564 -8.66 -13.72 15.38
CA PRO A 564 -9.89 -14.02 14.67
C PRO A 564 -11.13 -13.62 15.49
N LEU A 565 -11.97 -12.76 14.92
CA LEU A 565 -13.10 -12.16 15.64
C LEU A 565 -14.34 -13.05 15.58
N ARG A 566 -15.07 -13.14 16.69
CA ARG A 566 -16.45 -13.69 16.71
C ARG A 566 -17.45 -12.55 16.82
N ILE A 567 -18.31 -12.43 15.83
CA ILE A 567 -19.16 -11.25 15.62
C ILE A 567 -20.64 -11.67 15.68
N LEU A 568 -21.41 -11.01 16.53
CA LEU A 568 -22.86 -11.01 16.48
C LEU A 568 -23.35 -9.91 15.55
N VAL A 569 -24.41 -10.18 14.79
CA VAL A 569 -25.07 -9.17 13.96
C VAL A 569 -26.56 -9.17 14.23
N CYS A 570 -27.12 -8.01 14.54
CA CYS A 570 -28.56 -7.76 14.63
C CYS A 570 -28.97 -6.82 13.50
N GLY A 571 -30.13 -7.06 12.89
CA GLY A 571 -30.64 -6.18 11.86
C GLY A 571 -31.98 -6.58 11.24
N ASP A 572 -32.34 -5.90 10.17
CA ASP A 572 -33.59 -6.08 9.42
C ASP A 572 -33.32 -6.59 7.98
N SER A 573 -34.18 -6.23 7.02
CA SER A 573 -34.14 -6.69 5.62
C SER A 573 -32.81 -6.44 4.90
N ILE A 574 -32.07 -5.37 5.22
CA ILE A 574 -30.76 -5.10 4.58
C ILE A 574 -29.62 -5.94 5.16
N THR A 575 -29.86 -6.57 6.32
CA THR A 575 -28.87 -7.33 7.10
C THR A 575 -29.16 -8.83 7.07
N ASP A 576 -30.42 -9.23 6.86
CA ASP A 576 -30.89 -10.63 6.81
C ASP A 576 -29.99 -11.52 5.93
N GLN A 577 -29.69 -12.72 6.40
CA GLN A 577 -28.80 -13.66 5.69
C GLN A 577 -29.35 -14.11 4.32
N ASN A 578 -30.68 -14.14 4.18
CA ASN A 578 -31.37 -14.52 2.96
C ASN A 578 -31.35 -13.38 1.92
N ASN A 579 -30.98 -12.15 2.32
CA ASN A 579 -30.71 -11.09 1.36
C ASN A 579 -29.42 -11.41 0.60
N GLN A 580 -29.51 -11.55 -0.73
CA GLN A 580 -28.37 -11.84 -1.60
C GLN A 580 -27.24 -10.82 -1.41
N TYR A 581 -27.59 -9.56 -1.16
CA TYR A 581 -26.66 -8.45 -1.01
C TYR A 581 -26.53 -7.99 0.45
N SER A 582 -26.78 -8.87 1.43
CA SER A 582 -26.54 -8.53 2.84
C SER A 582 -25.12 -7.99 3.03
N TRP A 583 -25.00 -6.83 3.67
CA TRP A 583 -23.70 -6.21 3.93
C TRP A 583 -22.78 -7.11 4.77
N THR A 584 -23.35 -8.03 5.56
CA THR A 584 -22.59 -9.01 6.37
C THR A 584 -21.75 -9.95 5.52
N LYS A 585 -22.17 -10.25 4.27
CA LYS A 585 -21.44 -11.11 3.33
C LYS A 585 -20.14 -10.44 2.85
N TYR A 586 -20.16 -9.12 2.68
CA TYR A 586 -18.97 -8.34 2.28
C TYR A 586 -18.05 -8.01 3.46
N LEU A 587 -18.54 -8.11 4.71
CA LEU A 587 -17.78 -7.78 5.91
C LEU A 587 -16.50 -8.62 6.04
N GLN A 588 -16.58 -9.92 5.75
CA GLN A 588 -15.42 -10.83 5.82
C GLN A 588 -14.32 -10.43 4.84
N MET A 589 -14.69 -10.08 3.62
CA MET A 589 -13.75 -9.65 2.60
C MET A 589 -13.06 -8.33 2.99
N GLN A 590 -13.82 -7.37 3.51
CA GLN A 590 -13.29 -6.06 3.89
C GLN A 590 -12.36 -6.13 5.10
N LEU A 591 -12.71 -6.93 6.11
CA LEU A 591 -11.83 -7.18 7.25
C LEU A 591 -10.59 -7.99 6.85
N GLY A 592 -10.75 -8.98 5.96
CA GLY A 592 -9.63 -9.74 5.40
C GLY A 592 -8.60 -8.87 4.67
N SER A 593 -9.06 -7.84 3.95
CA SER A 593 -8.16 -6.86 3.29
C SER A 593 -7.28 -6.07 4.27
N ALA A 594 -7.69 -5.99 5.54
CA ALA A 594 -6.93 -5.34 6.61
C ALA A 594 -6.12 -6.35 7.46
N GLY A 595 -6.09 -7.64 7.10
CA GLY A 595 -5.43 -8.67 7.91
C GLY A 595 -6.23 -9.10 9.15
N ILE A 596 -7.54 -8.84 9.18
CA ILE A 596 -8.45 -9.28 10.25
C ILE A 596 -9.14 -10.56 9.80
N ASN A 597 -8.88 -11.64 10.51
CA ASN A 597 -9.61 -12.89 10.34
C ASN A 597 -10.92 -12.88 11.14
N ILE A 598 -11.90 -13.65 10.68
CA ILE A 598 -13.18 -13.84 11.35
C ILE A 598 -13.33 -15.31 11.69
N ALA A 599 -13.54 -15.62 12.97
CA ALA A 599 -13.83 -16.97 13.43
C ALA A 599 -15.32 -17.32 13.24
N GLU A 600 -16.22 -16.36 13.42
CA GLU A 600 -17.66 -16.57 13.28
C GLU A 600 -18.39 -15.24 13.02
N ILE A 601 -19.37 -15.25 12.10
CA ILE A 601 -20.42 -14.23 12.03
C ILE A 601 -21.74 -14.92 12.32
N LYS A 602 -22.33 -14.64 13.48
CA LYS A 602 -23.67 -15.12 13.82
C LYS A 602 -24.68 -14.01 13.53
N ASN A 603 -25.36 -14.15 12.39
CA ASN A 603 -26.35 -13.19 11.91
C ASN A 603 -27.75 -13.53 12.46
N LEU A 604 -28.31 -12.62 13.26
CA LEU A 604 -29.62 -12.70 13.91
C LEU A 604 -30.69 -11.86 13.18
N ALA A 605 -30.32 -11.23 12.07
CA ALA A 605 -31.20 -10.33 11.36
C ALA A 605 -32.38 -11.07 10.73
N VAL A 606 -33.55 -10.43 10.78
CA VAL A 606 -34.80 -10.95 10.20
C VAL A 606 -35.49 -9.82 9.44
N ALA A 607 -35.82 -10.06 8.18
CA ALA A 607 -36.50 -9.09 7.33
C ALA A 607 -37.77 -8.52 7.97
N GLY A 608 -37.95 -7.19 7.87
CA GLY A 608 -39.11 -6.47 8.41
C GLY A 608 -39.12 -6.20 9.92
N HIS A 609 -38.12 -6.67 10.69
CA HIS A 609 -38.11 -6.47 12.14
C HIS A 609 -37.78 -5.03 12.59
N THR A 610 -38.34 -4.63 13.73
CA THR A 610 -37.99 -3.43 14.50
C THR A 610 -36.81 -3.66 15.43
N ALA A 611 -36.25 -2.58 15.97
CA ALA A 611 -35.25 -2.66 17.04
C ALA A 611 -35.74 -3.48 18.26
N ALA A 612 -37.02 -3.38 18.63
CA ALA A 612 -37.57 -4.08 19.78
C ALA A 612 -37.61 -5.60 19.57
N GLN A 613 -38.01 -6.05 18.37
CA GLN A 613 -37.99 -7.47 18.02
C GLN A 613 -36.56 -8.03 17.95
N GLN A 614 -35.62 -7.24 17.42
CA GLN A 614 -34.20 -7.62 17.39
C GLN A 614 -33.57 -7.70 18.80
N LEU A 615 -33.96 -6.82 19.73
CA LEU A 615 -33.54 -6.92 21.14
C LEU A 615 -33.96 -8.26 21.77
N SER A 616 -35.20 -8.71 21.53
CA SER A 616 -35.69 -10.00 22.07
C SER A 616 -34.86 -11.18 21.55
N ILE A 617 -34.44 -11.16 20.29
CA ILE A 617 -33.58 -12.21 19.71
C ILE A 617 -32.16 -12.14 20.29
N LEU A 618 -31.58 -10.93 20.38
CA LEU A 618 -30.26 -10.72 20.95
C LEU A 618 -30.16 -11.27 22.38
N GLN A 619 -31.22 -11.08 23.19
CA GLN A 619 -31.29 -11.57 24.57
C GLN A 619 -31.29 -13.09 24.73
N THR A 620 -31.40 -13.85 23.63
CA THR A 620 -31.28 -15.32 23.63
C THR A 620 -29.83 -15.82 23.50
N VAL A 621 -28.87 -14.93 23.26
CA VAL A 621 -27.47 -15.28 22.97
C VAL A 621 -26.57 -15.10 24.21
N GLY A 622 -25.75 -16.12 24.50
CA GLY A 622 -24.80 -16.10 25.63
C GLY A 622 -23.44 -15.44 25.34
N VAL A 623 -22.50 -15.61 26.27
CA VAL A 623 -21.12 -15.09 26.20
C VAL A 623 -20.29 -15.75 25.08
N GLY A 624 -19.16 -15.13 24.72
CA GLY A 624 -18.15 -15.73 23.83
C GLY A 624 -17.99 -15.07 22.46
N TYR A 625 -18.56 -13.87 22.28
CA TYR A 625 -18.41 -13.02 21.10
C TYR A 625 -17.63 -11.76 21.46
N ASP A 626 -16.86 -11.23 20.51
CA ASP A 626 -16.02 -10.04 20.69
C ASP A 626 -16.79 -8.76 20.37
N LEU A 627 -17.69 -8.82 19.38
CA LEU A 627 -18.40 -7.67 18.83
C LEU A 627 -19.89 -7.98 18.62
N CYS A 628 -20.71 -6.95 18.74
CA CYS A 628 -22.13 -6.98 18.37
C CYS A 628 -22.43 -5.80 17.43
N LEU A 629 -22.67 -6.09 16.15
CA LEU A 629 -23.00 -5.11 15.13
C LEU A 629 -24.52 -4.98 15.00
N ILE A 630 -25.04 -3.77 15.12
CA ILE A 630 -26.49 -3.53 15.16
C ILE A 630 -26.85 -2.56 14.03
N GLN A 631 -27.65 -3.01 13.06
CA GLN A 631 -28.15 -2.19 11.95
C GLN A 631 -29.68 -2.27 11.91
N VAL A 632 -30.35 -1.33 12.60
CA VAL A 632 -31.81 -1.32 12.77
C VAL A 632 -32.37 0.11 12.67
N GLY A 633 -33.68 0.22 12.51
CA GLY A 633 -34.44 1.46 12.75
C GLY A 633 -35.19 2.01 11.53
N VAL A 634 -34.99 1.46 10.32
CA VAL A 634 -35.79 1.86 9.14
C VAL A 634 -37.26 1.48 9.35
N ASN A 635 -37.53 0.27 9.86
CA ASN A 635 -38.90 -0.18 10.16
C ASN A 635 -39.54 0.61 11.32
N ASP A 636 -38.74 1.02 12.32
CA ASP A 636 -39.20 1.88 13.42
C ASP A 636 -39.63 3.26 12.92
N VAL A 637 -38.91 3.84 11.96
CA VAL A 637 -39.27 5.11 11.30
C VAL A 637 -40.56 4.96 10.51
N GLN A 638 -40.68 3.88 9.72
CA GLN A 638 -41.87 3.61 8.92
C GLN A 638 -43.13 3.45 9.79
N MET A 639 -43.01 2.84 10.96
CA MET A 639 -44.12 2.62 11.90
C MET A 639 -44.28 3.70 12.97
N GLN A 640 -43.42 4.73 12.96
CA GLN A 640 -43.41 5.80 13.95
C GLN A 640 -43.29 5.30 15.42
N THR A 641 -42.39 4.36 15.68
CA THR A 641 -42.13 3.84 17.04
C THR A 641 -41.93 5.00 18.04
N PRO A 642 -42.66 5.05 19.18
CA PRO A 642 -42.53 6.14 20.14
C PRO A 642 -41.07 6.41 20.54
N VAL A 643 -40.66 7.68 20.46
CA VAL A 643 -39.27 8.14 20.64
C VAL A 643 -38.60 7.57 21.89
N PHE A 644 -39.31 7.59 23.03
CA PHE A 644 -38.80 7.07 24.30
C PHE A 644 -38.55 5.56 24.24
N SER A 645 -39.49 4.81 23.66
CA SER A 645 -39.38 3.36 23.51
C SER A 645 -38.19 3.00 22.62
N PHE A 646 -38.03 3.67 21.47
CA PHE A 646 -36.91 3.43 20.57
C PHE A 646 -35.55 3.70 21.25
N MET A 647 -35.39 4.84 21.94
CA MET A 647 -34.16 5.15 22.68
C MET A 647 -33.84 4.13 23.78
N SER A 648 -34.87 3.71 24.53
CA SER A 648 -34.74 2.71 25.59
C SER A 648 -34.29 1.36 25.02
N THR A 649 -34.92 0.91 23.93
CA THR A 649 -34.55 -0.33 23.23
C THR A 649 -33.10 -0.31 22.76
N ILE A 650 -32.64 0.74 22.09
CA ILE A 650 -31.24 0.85 21.63
C ILE A 650 -30.28 0.81 22.83
N SER A 651 -30.59 1.53 23.91
CA SER A 651 -29.76 1.53 25.14
C SER A 651 -29.65 0.13 25.76
N GLN A 652 -30.75 -0.63 25.75
CA GLN A 652 -30.78 -2.01 26.23
C GLN A 652 -29.98 -2.96 25.34
N MET A 653 -30.04 -2.81 24.01
CA MET A 653 -29.23 -3.63 23.08
C MET A 653 -27.72 -3.42 23.33
N VAL A 654 -27.30 -2.16 23.49
CA VAL A 654 -25.91 -1.80 23.80
C VAL A 654 -25.47 -2.37 25.15
N THR A 655 -26.29 -2.16 26.19
CA THR A 655 -25.98 -2.61 27.56
C THR A 655 -25.91 -4.14 27.64
N TYR A 656 -26.86 -4.84 27.00
CA TYR A 656 -26.88 -6.30 26.97
C TYR A 656 -25.65 -6.87 26.24
N SER A 657 -25.31 -6.33 25.07
CA SER A 657 -24.11 -6.76 24.32
C SER A 657 -22.85 -6.70 25.18
N LYS A 658 -22.67 -5.60 25.93
CA LYS A 658 -21.54 -5.44 26.86
C LYS A 658 -21.56 -6.48 27.97
N SER A 659 -22.74 -6.81 28.51
CA SER A 659 -22.89 -7.79 29.59
C SER A 659 -22.46 -9.21 29.19
N ILE A 660 -22.57 -9.56 27.90
CA ILE A 660 -22.12 -10.85 27.36
C ILE A 660 -20.68 -10.81 26.81
N GLY A 661 -19.97 -9.69 26.98
CA GLY A 661 -18.59 -9.49 26.53
C GLY A 661 -18.44 -9.04 25.06
N ALA A 662 -19.54 -8.82 24.34
CA ALA A 662 -19.53 -8.39 22.95
C ALA A 662 -19.62 -6.85 22.84
N PHE A 663 -18.58 -6.20 22.34
CA PHE A 663 -18.57 -4.75 22.24
C PHE A 663 -19.57 -4.25 21.16
N PRO A 664 -20.51 -3.34 21.49
CA PRO A 664 -21.55 -2.92 20.56
C PRO A 664 -21.08 -1.82 19.59
N ILE A 665 -21.30 -2.04 18.29
CA ILE A 665 -21.16 -1.06 17.21
C ILE A 665 -22.51 -0.92 16.51
N VAL A 666 -23.11 0.26 16.57
CA VAL A 666 -24.47 0.50 16.08
C VAL A 666 -24.44 1.39 14.85
N GLY A 667 -24.88 0.88 13.72
CA GLY A 667 -25.06 1.67 12.51
C GLY A 667 -26.34 2.49 12.54
N VAL A 668 -26.26 3.71 12.01
CA VAL A 668 -27.45 4.54 11.84
C VAL A 668 -28.35 3.97 10.74
N PRO A 669 -29.69 4.12 10.82
CA PRO A 669 -30.61 3.69 9.77
C PRO A 669 -30.21 4.25 8.40
N THR A 670 -30.31 3.45 7.33
CA THR A 670 -30.14 3.95 5.96
C THR A 670 -31.24 4.94 5.61
N ALA A 671 -30.92 5.92 4.75
CA ALA A 671 -31.87 6.95 4.31
C ALA A 671 -31.64 7.21 2.83
N PHE A 672 -32.68 6.96 2.03
CA PHE A 672 -32.71 7.22 0.60
C PHE A 672 -33.87 8.17 0.29
N TYR A 673 -34.21 8.35 -0.99
CA TYR A 673 -35.38 9.13 -1.40
C TYR A 673 -36.65 8.29 -1.38
N SER A 674 -37.80 8.95 -1.20
CA SER A 674 -39.12 8.31 -1.27
C SER A 674 -39.48 7.91 -2.70
N LEU A 675 -40.47 7.01 -2.85
CA LEU A 675 -40.99 6.62 -4.17
C LEU A 675 -41.59 7.82 -4.91
N ALA A 676 -42.22 8.76 -4.19
CA ALA A 676 -42.76 9.99 -4.79
C ALA A 676 -41.66 10.88 -5.40
N GLU A 677 -40.53 11.03 -4.70
CA GLU A 677 -39.37 11.77 -5.20
C GLU A 677 -38.70 11.06 -6.37
N ALA A 678 -38.59 9.72 -6.33
CA ALA A 678 -38.06 8.91 -7.43
C ALA A 678 -38.90 9.05 -8.71
N ASN A 679 -40.23 8.91 -8.59
CA ASN A 679 -41.17 9.02 -9.70
C ASN A 679 -41.12 10.41 -10.35
N ALA A 680 -41.00 11.47 -9.53
CA ALA A 680 -40.85 12.83 -10.04
C ALA A 680 -39.54 13.05 -10.84
N ASN A 681 -38.59 12.13 -10.73
CA ASN A 681 -37.30 12.17 -11.42
C ASN A 681 -37.11 10.99 -12.40
N GLY A 682 -38.20 10.46 -12.96
CA GLY A 682 -38.14 9.58 -14.14
C GLY A 682 -38.03 8.08 -13.85
N GLN A 683 -37.88 7.66 -12.58
CA GLN A 683 -38.00 6.25 -12.21
C GLN A 683 -39.47 5.81 -12.29
N ARG A 684 -39.73 4.58 -12.73
CA ARG A 684 -41.06 3.96 -12.71
C ARG A 684 -40.97 2.71 -11.82
N GLY A 685 -41.75 2.65 -10.73
CA GLY A 685 -41.69 1.52 -9.77
C GLY A 685 -40.67 1.70 -8.63
N GLY A 686 -40.63 0.72 -7.70
CA GLY A 686 -39.83 0.77 -6.46
C GLY A 686 -40.68 0.63 -5.19
N GLN A 687 -40.04 0.51 -4.02
CA GLN A 687 -40.70 0.36 -2.72
C GLN A 687 -40.74 1.70 -1.97
N ASN A 688 -41.92 2.13 -1.54
CA ASN A 688 -42.02 3.40 -0.81
C ASN A 688 -41.45 3.30 0.61
N THR A 689 -40.50 4.19 0.93
CA THR A 689 -40.04 4.42 2.30
C THR A 689 -41.01 5.35 3.03
N SER A 690 -41.90 4.77 3.84
CA SER A 690 -42.90 5.53 4.60
C SER A 690 -42.23 6.41 5.67
N ASN A 691 -42.76 7.63 5.89
CA ASN A 691 -42.26 8.57 6.91
C ASN A 691 -40.77 8.96 6.75
N ASN A 692 -40.26 8.97 5.52
CA ASN A 692 -38.84 9.26 5.22
C ASN A 692 -38.34 10.60 5.81
N ASN A 693 -39.23 11.59 5.93
CA ASN A 693 -38.93 12.89 6.55
C ASN A 693 -38.53 12.79 8.05
N LEU A 694 -38.89 11.71 8.74
CA LEU A 694 -38.55 11.49 10.15
C LEU A 694 -37.20 10.79 10.36
N ILE A 695 -36.52 10.34 9.30
CA ILE A 695 -35.28 9.56 9.42
C ILE A 695 -34.17 10.29 10.19
N GLY A 696 -34.06 11.62 10.01
CA GLY A 696 -33.09 12.46 10.73
C GLY A 696 -33.35 12.49 12.24
N LEU A 697 -34.62 12.49 12.66
CA LEU A 697 -35.00 12.41 14.07
C LEU A 697 -34.52 11.09 14.68
N TYR A 698 -34.88 9.94 14.10
CA TYR A 698 -34.50 8.63 14.64
C TYR A 698 -32.99 8.37 14.64
N ARG A 699 -32.26 8.84 13.61
CA ARG A 699 -30.78 8.83 13.61
C ARG A 699 -30.23 9.57 14.82
N SER A 700 -30.73 10.77 15.11
CA SER A 700 -30.26 11.57 16.26
C SER A 700 -30.56 10.89 17.62
N LEU A 701 -31.72 10.24 17.74
CA LEU A 701 -32.14 9.53 18.95
C LEU A 701 -31.27 8.29 19.19
N LEU A 702 -30.99 7.51 18.15
CA LEU A 702 -30.11 6.35 18.21
C LEU A 702 -28.70 6.75 18.63
N ILE A 703 -28.12 7.79 18.02
CA ILE A 703 -26.77 8.26 18.36
C ILE A 703 -26.68 8.64 19.85
N ARG A 704 -27.67 9.37 20.36
CA ARG A 704 -27.73 9.75 21.78
C ARG A 704 -27.84 8.55 22.72
N ALA A 705 -28.69 7.58 22.36
CA ALA A 705 -28.84 6.35 23.14
C ALA A 705 -27.53 5.56 23.22
N VAL A 706 -26.86 5.35 22.08
CA VAL A 706 -25.56 4.65 22.00
C VAL A 706 -24.48 5.37 22.79
N ALA A 707 -24.41 6.70 22.69
CA ALA A 707 -23.46 7.51 23.45
C ALA A 707 -23.67 7.35 24.97
N SER A 708 -24.92 7.36 25.43
CA SER A 708 -25.25 7.23 26.85
C SER A 708 -24.96 5.83 27.43
N ALA A 709 -25.11 4.77 26.62
CA ALA A 709 -24.87 3.40 27.03
C ALA A 709 -23.41 2.92 26.82
N GLY A 710 -22.60 3.71 26.11
CA GLY A 710 -21.18 3.49 25.88
C GLY A 710 -20.87 2.44 24.82
N GLY A 711 -21.34 2.67 23.58
CA GLY A 711 -20.98 1.93 22.35
C GLY A 711 -20.37 2.83 21.27
N ILE A 712 -20.04 2.26 20.10
CA ILE A 712 -19.63 3.03 18.90
C ILE A 712 -20.80 3.21 17.94
N VAL A 713 -20.84 4.35 17.26
CA VAL A 713 -21.76 4.57 16.13
C VAL A 713 -21.03 4.41 14.79
N ASN A 714 -21.59 3.59 13.90
CA ASN A 714 -21.21 3.56 12.48
C ASN A 714 -22.05 4.59 11.70
N LEU A 715 -21.37 5.59 11.13
CA LEU A 715 -21.98 6.72 10.42
C LEU A 715 -21.92 6.57 8.89
N GLU A 716 -21.51 5.42 8.38
CA GLU A 716 -21.35 5.21 6.93
C GLU A 716 -22.61 5.48 6.10
N PRO A 717 -23.84 5.15 6.56
CA PRO A 717 -25.06 5.54 5.84
C PRO A 717 -25.31 7.05 5.72
N MET A 718 -24.51 7.89 6.39
CA MET A 718 -24.51 9.34 6.25
C MET A 718 -23.28 9.87 5.50
N LYS A 719 -22.14 9.16 5.59
CA LYS A 719 -20.86 9.62 5.03
C LYS A 719 -20.52 8.93 3.72
N GLY A 720 -20.58 7.60 3.69
CA GLY A 720 -20.17 6.76 2.57
C GLY A 720 -21.19 6.68 1.46
N HIS A 721 -22.48 6.63 1.79
CA HIS A 721 -23.55 6.66 0.80
C HIS A 721 -23.69 8.03 0.11
N GLY A 722 -23.04 9.09 0.63
CA GLY A 722 -23.12 10.42 0.06
C GLY A 722 -24.51 11.08 0.17
N ALA A 723 -24.69 12.19 -0.55
CA ALA A 723 -25.95 12.92 -0.58
C ALA A 723 -26.96 12.23 -1.51
N MET A 724 -27.74 11.31 -0.93
CA MET A 724 -28.80 10.59 -1.65
C MET A 724 -29.93 11.55 -2.02
N THR A 725 -30.10 11.81 -3.33
CA THR A 725 -31.22 12.60 -3.86
C THR A 725 -31.77 11.96 -5.13
N ALA A 726 -33.11 11.93 -5.25
CA ALA A 726 -33.76 11.40 -6.45
C ALA A 726 -33.41 12.18 -7.72
N LYS A 727 -32.87 13.40 -7.62
CA LYS A 727 -32.42 14.19 -8.77
C LYS A 727 -31.36 13.47 -9.61
N TRP A 728 -30.54 12.60 -9.00
CA TRP A 728 -29.54 11.82 -9.75
C TRP A 728 -30.15 10.96 -10.86
N LEU A 729 -31.43 10.58 -10.71
CA LEU A 729 -32.14 9.74 -11.67
C LEU A 729 -32.50 10.48 -12.98
N SER A 730 -32.47 11.81 -12.99
CA SER A 730 -32.94 12.65 -14.12
C SER A 730 -31.86 13.55 -14.73
N ILE A 731 -30.60 13.46 -14.28
CA ILE A 731 -29.50 14.33 -14.76
C ILE A 731 -28.92 13.80 -16.07
N ASP A 732 -29.08 14.53 -17.16
CA ASP A 732 -28.44 14.28 -18.47
C ASP A 732 -26.95 14.73 -18.46
N PRO A 733 -25.98 13.99 -19.05
CA PRO A 733 -26.07 12.66 -19.69
C PRO A 733 -25.97 11.47 -18.75
N TYR A 734 -25.96 11.70 -17.44
CA TYR A 734 -25.64 10.71 -16.42
C TYR A 734 -26.88 10.02 -15.81
N ALA A 735 -28.03 10.05 -16.49
CA ALA A 735 -29.27 9.43 -16.04
C ALA A 735 -29.16 7.90 -16.19
N VAL A 736 -28.37 7.31 -15.30
CA VAL A 736 -28.16 5.88 -15.14
C VAL A 736 -28.63 5.54 -13.72
N SER A 737 -29.26 4.37 -13.55
CA SER A 737 -29.76 3.87 -12.26
C SER A 737 -28.84 4.21 -11.09
N ASP A 738 -29.41 4.58 -9.94
CA ASP A 738 -28.63 4.97 -8.76
C ASP A 738 -27.66 3.85 -8.33
N SER A 739 -26.39 4.22 -8.19
CA SER A 739 -25.33 3.25 -7.87
C SER A 739 -25.41 2.68 -6.46
N ILE A 740 -26.19 3.27 -5.55
CA ILE A 740 -26.20 2.96 -4.12
C ILE A 740 -27.53 2.34 -3.67
N VAL A 741 -28.67 2.69 -4.28
CA VAL A 741 -30.01 2.18 -3.90
C VAL A 741 -30.73 1.51 -5.08
N LEU A 742 -31.36 0.36 -4.84
CA LEU A 742 -32.07 -0.44 -5.85
C LEU A 742 -33.53 0.00 -6.04
N ASP A 743 -34.29 -0.01 -4.95
CA ASP A 743 -35.75 0.07 -4.95
C ASP A 743 -36.25 1.12 -3.94
N ASN A 744 -35.46 2.17 -3.73
CA ASN A 744 -35.70 3.28 -2.79
C ASN A 744 -35.58 2.93 -1.28
N ILE A 745 -35.38 1.66 -0.91
CA ILE A 745 -35.18 1.27 0.50
C ILE A 745 -34.02 0.28 0.70
N HIS A 746 -33.77 -0.61 -0.25
CA HIS A 746 -32.67 -1.58 -0.21
C HIS A 746 -31.45 -1.09 -1.00
N PRO A 747 -30.24 -1.22 -0.45
CA PRO A 747 -29.01 -0.86 -1.15
C PRO A 747 -28.70 -1.80 -2.32
N THR A 748 -27.98 -1.30 -3.32
CA THR A 748 -27.33 -2.10 -4.37
C THR A 748 -26.21 -2.96 -3.77
N PRO A 749 -25.64 -3.92 -4.52
CA PRO A 749 -24.40 -4.60 -4.10
C PRO A 749 -23.30 -3.61 -3.68
N TYR A 750 -23.13 -2.52 -4.43
CA TYR A 750 -22.16 -1.47 -4.12
C TYR A 750 -22.54 -0.69 -2.85
N GLY A 751 -23.81 -0.32 -2.66
CA GLY A 751 -24.30 0.30 -1.43
C GLY A 751 -24.12 -0.58 -0.19
N SER A 752 -24.28 -1.90 -0.34
CA SER A 752 -24.02 -2.88 0.72
C SER A 752 -22.53 -3.04 1.02
N MET A 753 -21.66 -3.01 0.01
CA MET A 753 -20.20 -2.99 0.19
C MET A 753 -19.75 -1.75 0.97
N LEU A 754 -20.32 -0.58 0.67
CA LEU A 754 -20.05 0.65 1.42
C LEU A 754 -20.48 0.49 2.88
N LEU A 755 -21.70 -0.02 3.15
CA LEU A 755 -22.15 -0.26 4.52
C LEU A 755 -21.23 -1.23 5.28
N ALA A 756 -20.80 -2.32 4.64
CA ALA A 756 -19.83 -3.26 5.18
C ALA A 756 -18.47 -2.60 5.46
N GLN A 757 -18.02 -1.70 4.58
CA GLN A 757 -16.80 -0.92 4.77
C GLN A 757 -16.93 0.02 5.98
N GLY A 758 -18.08 0.64 6.18
CA GLY A 758 -18.40 1.44 7.36
C GLY A 758 -18.27 0.67 8.69
N PHE A 759 -18.86 -0.53 8.72
CA PHE A 759 -18.69 -1.43 9.85
C PHE A 759 -17.24 -1.88 10.01
N SER A 760 -16.54 -2.20 8.92
CA SER A 760 -15.13 -2.58 8.94
C SER A 760 -14.23 -1.46 9.51
N ARG A 761 -14.45 -0.21 9.08
CA ARG A 761 -13.77 0.98 9.64
C ARG A 761 -14.06 1.16 11.12
N SER A 762 -15.30 0.92 11.54
CA SER A 762 -15.68 1.00 12.96
C SER A 762 -15.03 -0.11 13.80
N ILE A 763 -14.85 -1.30 13.22
CA ILE A 763 -14.15 -2.43 13.84
C ILE A 763 -12.65 -2.18 13.93
N ILE A 764 -12.01 -1.71 12.86
CA ILE A 764 -10.60 -1.31 12.91
C ILE A 764 -10.42 -0.19 13.92
N GLY A 765 -11.28 0.83 13.88
CA GLY A 765 -11.32 1.90 14.86
C GLY A 765 -11.52 1.40 16.29
N TRP A 766 -12.18 0.25 16.48
CA TRP A 766 -12.26 -0.45 17.77
C TRP A 766 -10.95 -1.13 18.17
N LEU A 767 -10.35 -1.85 17.24
CA LEU A 767 -9.10 -2.57 17.47
C LEU A 767 -7.91 -1.62 17.68
N THR A 768 -7.95 -0.42 17.09
CA THR A 768 -6.92 0.61 17.22
C THR A 768 -7.22 1.63 18.31
N ARG A 769 -8.26 1.42 19.15
CA ARG A 769 -8.69 2.46 20.10
C ARG A 769 -7.55 2.88 21.03
N PRO A 770 -7.24 4.18 21.10
CA PRO A 770 -6.80 4.75 22.35
C PRO A 770 -7.99 4.75 23.34
N ASP A 771 -7.68 4.58 24.62
CA ASP A 771 -8.61 4.50 25.75
C ASP A 771 -9.88 5.40 25.58
N LEU A 772 -11.08 4.81 25.65
CA LEU A 772 -12.37 5.53 25.57
C LEU A 772 -12.90 5.99 26.94
N THR A 773 -12.18 5.74 28.03
CA THR A 773 -12.51 6.41 29.29
C THR A 773 -12.19 7.90 29.12
N ALA A 774 -13.00 8.79 29.67
CA ALA A 774 -12.76 10.25 29.63
C ALA A 774 -11.53 10.68 30.46
N THR A 775 -10.55 9.79 30.63
CA THR A 775 -9.54 9.82 31.68
C THR A 775 -8.18 9.39 31.14
N GLU A 776 -7.73 10.04 30.07
CA GLU A 776 -6.30 10.29 29.92
C GLU A 776 -5.81 11.37 30.91
N SER A 777 -6.19 11.23 32.18
CA SER A 777 -5.84 12.16 33.24
C SER A 777 -4.45 11.84 33.75
N PHE A 778 -3.68 12.89 34.02
CA PHE A 778 -2.41 12.77 34.72
C PHE A 778 -2.60 12.06 36.07
N GLU A 779 -1.76 11.07 36.37
CA GLU A 779 -1.74 10.39 37.67
C GLU A 779 -0.57 10.91 38.52
N SER A 780 -0.71 10.96 39.84
CA SER A 780 0.37 11.41 40.71
C SER A 780 1.62 10.55 40.54
N ILE A 781 2.80 11.17 40.51
CA ILE A 781 4.04 10.40 40.50
C ILE A 781 4.17 9.58 41.79
N PRO A 782 4.77 8.38 41.75
CA PRO A 782 5.01 7.59 42.96
C PRO A 782 5.92 8.34 43.94
N THR A 783 5.55 8.39 45.21
CA THR A 783 6.35 9.05 46.25
C THR A 783 7.75 8.47 46.40
N GLN A 784 7.93 7.19 46.05
CA GLN A 784 9.22 6.51 45.97
C GLN A 784 10.20 7.10 44.95
N TRP A 785 9.75 7.92 44.00
CA TRP A 785 10.65 8.64 43.09
C TRP A 785 11.27 9.86 43.75
N LEU A 786 10.58 10.44 44.74
CA LEU A 786 10.99 11.69 45.37
C LEU A 786 12.13 11.46 46.35
N SER A 787 13.05 12.42 46.39
CA SER A 787 13.97 12.54 47.51
C SER A 787 13.20 12.89 48.78
N PRO A 788 13.67 12.43 49.96
CA PRO A 788 13.04 12.79 51.23
C PRO A 788 12.85 14.31 51.36
N GLY A 789 11.63 14.73 51.72
CA GLY A 789 11.27 16.13 51.94
C GLY A 789 10.85 16.92 50.70
N PHE A 790 11.04 16.41 49.48
CA PHE A 790 10.45 16.99 48.27
C PHE A 790 9.01 16.47 48.05
N GLY A 791 8.16 17.26 47.41
CA GLY A 791 6.80 16.87 47.01
C GLY A 791 5.79 16.64 48.15
N THR A 792 6.10 17.10 49.37
CA THR A 792 5.29 16.89 50.59
C THR A 792 3.95 17.63 50.59
N THR A 793 3.91 18.86 50.04
CA THR A 793 2.69 19.69 50.00
C THR A 793 2.12 19.84 48.60
N SER A 794 2.92 19.56 47.56
CA SER A 794 2.47 19.52 46.17
C SER A 794 3.23 18.43 45.44
N LEU A 795 2.48 17.43 44.98
CA LEU A 795 2.99 16.25 44.29
C LEU A 795 2.68 16.39 42.80
N PRO A 796 3.69 16.40 41.90
CA PRO A 796 3.43 16.51 40.48
C PRO A 796 2.81 15.21 39.96
N LYS A 797 2.30 15.28 38.74
CA LYS A 797 1.63 14.20 38.06
C LYS A 797 2.34 13.87 36.75
N ILE A 798 2.07 12.69 36.22
CA ILE A 798 2.65 12.17 34.98
C ILE A 798 1.58 11.53 34.10
N LYS A 799 1.75 11.68 32.79
CA LYS A 799 1.00 10.99 31.75
C LYS A 799 1.99 10.58 30.66
N GLY A 800 2.22 9.29 30.50
CA GLY A 800 3.29 8.79 29.63
C GLY A 800 4.64 9.40 30.03
N ARG A 801 5.20 10.26 29.17
CA ARG A 801 6.48 10.98 29.41
C ARG A 801 6.32 12.45 29.79
N THR A 802 5.09 12.95 29.88
CA THR A 802 4.82 14.35 30.20
C THR A 802 4.54 14.48 31.69
N LEU A 803 5.29 15.33 32.38
CA LEU A 803 5.00 15.78 33.72
C LEU A 803 4.03 16.97 33.69
N SER A 804 3.28 17.15 34.77
CA SER A 804 2.43 18.33 35.00
C SER A 804 2.20 18.55 36.49
N GLY A 805 1.81 19.76 36.86
CA GLY A 805 1.55 20.19 38.22
C GLY A 805 2.80 20.72 38.92
N LEU A 806 2.64 20.98 40.20
CA LEU A 806 3.66 21.58 41.06
C LEU A 806 4.37 20.50 41.88
N ILE A 807 5.69 20.61 41.98
CA ILE A 807 6.49 19.89 42.98
C ILE A 807 6.92 20.88 44.07
N SER A 808 6.58 20.59 45.32
CA SER A 808 7.07 21.40 46.45
C SER A 808 8.55 21.11 46.73
N LEU A 809 9.34 22.17 46.95
CA LEU A 809 10.73 22.07 47.37
C LEU A 809 10.82 21.67 48.85
N HIS A 810 11.98 21.15 49.24
CA HIS A 810 12.24 20.76 50.63
C HIS A 810 12.23 21.97 51.57
N GLU A 811 11.51 21.91 52.69
CA GLU A 811 11.29 23.08 53.57
C GLU A 811 12.58 23.71 54.14
N THR A 812 13.58 22.90 54.50
CA THR A 812 14.84 23.35 55.11
C THR A 812 16.11 23.17 54.25
N ASN A 813 16.04 22.49 53.10
CA ASN A 813 17.21 22.13 52.28
C ASN A 813 17.05 22.58 50.82
N ILE A 814 16.73 23.87 50.63
CA ILE A 814 16.49 24.53 49.33
C ILE A 814 17.82 25.00 48.73
N ASN A 815 18.77 24.08 48.55
CA ASN A 815 20.02 24.41 47.87
C ASN A 815 19.88 24.14 46.36
N ASP A 816 20.42 25.06 45.56
CA ASP A 816 20.62 24.83 44.12
C ASP A 816 21.44 23.55 43.93
N GLY A 817 20.93 22.63 43.10
CA GLY A 817 21.57 21.35 42.85
C GLY A 817 21.28 20.24 43.86
N SER A 818 20.29 20.40 44.75
CA SER A 818 19.76 19.28 45.54
C SER A 818 19.02 18.27 44.65
N LEU A 819 19.20 16.96 44.92
CA LEU A 819 18.47 15.89 44.23
C LEU A 819 16.99 15.98 44.58
N ALA A 820 16.14 16.28 43.60
CA ALA A 820 14.70 16.45 43.81
C ALA A 820 13.96 15.10 43.71
N PHE A 821 14.21 14.34 42.64
CA PHE A 821 13.63 13.03 42.42
C PHE A 821 14.47 12.20 41.46
N THR A 822 14.26 10.89 41.45
CA THR A 822 14.95 9.93 40.58
C THR A 822 13.94 9.22 39.69
N LEU A 823 14.14 9.35 38.38
CA LEU A 823 13.36 8.65 37.37
C LEU A 823 13.62 7.13 37.43
N PRO A 824 12.59 6.29 37.24
CA PRO A 824 12.79 4.85 37.20
C PRO A 824 13.60 4.44 35.95
N PRO A 825 14.27 3.27 35.98
CA PRO A 825 15.06 2.76 34.85
C PRO A 825 14.36 2.82 33.49
N ALA A 826 13.04 2.60 33.45
CA ALA A 826 12.23 2.57 32.23
C ALA A 826 12.19 3.89 31.43
N ILE A 827 12.52 5.04 32.04
CA ILE A 827 12.50 6.36 31.38
C ILE A 827 13.79 7.16 31.60
N LYS A 828 14.88 6.50 32.02
CA LYS A 828 16.21 7.14 32.07
C LYS A 828 16.62 7.62 30.68
N LEU A 829 17.41 8.68 30.65
CA LEU A 829 17.88 9.30 29.42
C LEU A 829 19.21 8.69 28.98
N ASP A 830 19.41 8.58 27.67
CA ASP A 830 20.71 8.19 27.10
C ASP A 830 21.73 9.35 27.15
N HIS A 831 21.23 10.58 27.21
CA HIS A 831 22.03 11.80 27.28
C HIS A 831 21.43 12.78 28.30
N PRO A 832 22.26 13.54 29.04
CA PRO A 832 21.74 14.50 30.00
C PRO A 832 20.94 15.61 29.31
N ARG A 833 19.89 16.10 29.97
CA ARG A 833 19.02 17.18 29.49
C ARG A 833 18.99 18.34 30.49
N MET A 834 18.90 19.56 29.97
CA MET A 834 18.65 20.76 30.75
C MET A 834 17.40 21.46 30.19
N LEU A 835 16.40 21.68 31.04
CA LEU A 835 15.10 22.24 30.67
C LEU A 835 14.84 23.52 31.46
N SER A 836 14.14 24.48 30.86
CA SER A 836 13.66 25.66 31.57
C SER A 836 12.33 25.34 32.26
N VAL A 837 12.23 25.63 33.54
CA VAL A 837 11.01 25.45 34.36
C VAL A 837 10.71 26.75 35.10
N ILE A 838 9.53 26.86 35.73
CA ILE A 838 9.14 28.08 36.43
C ILE A 838 9.07 27.83 37.93
N GLY A 839 9.78 28.66 38.69
CA GLY A 839 9.64 28.76 40.14
C GLY A 839 8.34 29.44 40.54
N VAL A 840 7.67 28.86 41.52
CA VAL A 840 6.34 29.28 42.01
C VAL A 840 6.43 29.51 43.53
N GLY A 841 5.82 30.59 44.00
CA GLY A 841 5.78 30.96 45.42
C GLY A 841 4.66 30.26 46.18
N ASP A 842 4.49 30.57 47.47
CA ASP A 842 3.45 29.95 48.32
C ASP A 842 2.02 30.32 47.87
N ASN A 843 1.86 31.42 47.13
CA ASN A 843 0.57 31.90 46.62
C ASN A 843 0.20 31.28 45.25
N ASP A 844 0.94 30.28 44.78
CA ASP A 844 0.82 29.65 43.46
C ASP A 844 1.01 30.62 42.26
N LEU A 845 1.66 31.76 42.50
CA LEU A 845 2.05 32.71 41.46
C LEU A 845 3.49 32.48 40.98
N PRO A 846 3.78 32.71 39.68
CA PRO A 846 5.13 32.64 39.14
C PRO A 846 6.08 33.62 39.83
N VAL A 847 7.26 33.15 40.23
CA VAL A 847 8.33 33.94 40.87
C VAL A 847 9.44 34.25 39.86
N GLY A 848 9.79 33.29 39.01
CA GLY A 848 10.81 33.48 37.97
C GLY A 848 11.23 32.16 37.30
N PRO A 849 12.02 32.22 36.22
CA PRO A 849 12.53 31.03 35.56
C PRO A 849 13.60 30.33 36.41
N CYS A 850 13.60 29.00 36.38
CA CYS A 850 14.60 28.13 36.98
C CYS A 850 15.06 27.10 35.93
N SER A 851 16.09 26.31 36.25
CA SER A 851 16.58 25.25 35.38
C SER A 851 16.39 23.88 36.01
N MET A 852 15.95 22.89 35.23
CA MET A 852 15.87 21.49 35.62
C MET A 852 16.92 20.69 34.85
N TYR A 853 17.78 19.97 35.56
CA TYR A 853 18.76 19.05 34.98
C TYR A 853 18.32 17.61 35.21
N ILE A 854 18.39 16.79 34.17
CA ILE A 854 18.09 15.36 34.21
C ILE A 854 19.35 14.60 33.77
N GLY A 855 19.95 13.84 34.69
CA GLY A 855 21.11 13.01 34.42
C GLY A 855 20.76 11.67 33.74
N THR A 856 21.75 11.04 33.11
CA THR A 856 21.63 9.69 32.52
C THR A 856 21.43 8.60 33.56
N ASP A 857 21.78 8.87 34.82
CA ASP A 857 21.48 8.00 35.97
C ASP A 857 20.03 8.13 36.45
N GLY A 858 19.22 9.00 35.81
CA GLY A 858 17.83 9.28 36.14
C GLY A 858 17.64 10.32 37.24
N LYS A 859 18.72 10.87 37.80
CA LYS A 859 18.63 11.86 38.87
C LYS A 859 18.25 13.24 38.33
N CYS A 860 17.23 13.85 38.95
CA CYS A 860 16.71 15.15 38.59
C CYS A 860 17.06 16.21 39.64
N TYR A 861 17.55 17.36 39.18
CA TYR A 861 18.03 18.46 40.01
C TYR A 861 17.42 19.78 39.53
N PHE A 862 17.20 20.72 40.45
CA PHE A 862 16.81 22.09 40.13
C PHE A 862 17.95 23.07 40.43
N PHE A 863 18.16 24.04 39.55
CA PHE A 863 19.21 25.05 39.62
C PHE A 863 18.65 26.44 39.31
N ASN A 864 19.39 27.48 39.69
CA ASN A 864 19.03 28.88 39.50
C ASN A 864 17.67 29.21 40.12
N LEU A 865 17.41 28.70 41.33
CA LEU A 865 16.14 28.93 42.02
C LEU A 865 15.97 30.42 42.35
N ALA A 866 14.97 31.06 41.73
CA ALA A 866 14.65 32.46 42.01
C ALA A 866 14.28 32.67 43.48
N ALA A 867 14.70 33.79 44.07
CA ALA A 867 14.42 34.10 45.47
C ALA A 867 12.90 34.11 45.75
N GLY A 868 12.47 33.35 46.75
CA GLY A 868 11.05 33.17 47.08
C GLY A 868 10.37 31.97 46.41
N THR A 869 11.10 31.18 45.61
CA THR A 869 10.60 29.93 45.04
C THR A 869 10.36 28.89 46.14
N LYS A 870 9.18 28.30 46.15
CA LYS A 870 8.74 27.26 47.11
C LYS A 870 8.28 25.98 46.43
N LYS A 871 7.83 26.10 45.18
CA LYS A 871 7.40 25.01 44.32
C LYS A 871 7.99 25.22 42.93
N ILE A 872 8.09 24.16 42.13
CA ILE A 872 8.46 24.24 40.71
C ILE A 872 7.28 23.73 39.89
N SER A 873 6.88 24.47 38.85
CA SER A 873 5.93 23.97 37.87
C SER A 873 6.64 23.07 36.87
N LEU A 874 6.06 21.88 36.68
CA LEU A 874 6.49 20.88 35.70
C LEU A 874 5.46 20.76 34.56
N ASP A 875 4.59 21.75 34.39
CA ASP A 875 3.55 21.73 33.36
C ASP A 875 4.13 21.66 31.95
N GLY A 876 3.84 20.56 31.26
CA GLY A 876 4.30 20.33 29.89
C GLY A 876 5.77 19.91 29.79
N VAL A 877 6.41 19.56 30.90
CA VAL A 877 7.78 19.03 30.89
C VAL A 877 7.76 17.62 30.30
N GLU A 878 8.29 17.47 29.09
CA GLU A 878 8.51 16.18 28.44
C GLU A 878 9.89 15.64 28.80
N ILE A 879 9.90 14.46 29.43
CA ILE A 879 11.12 13.71 29.73
C ILE A 879 11.62 13.06 28.45
#